data_AF-A0A4X1SSW5-F1
#
_entry.id   AF-A0A4X1SSW5-F1
#
_cell.length_a   1.000
_cell.length_b   1.000
_cell.length_c   1.000
_cell.angle_alpha   90.00
_cell.angle_beta   90.00
_cell.angle_gamma   90.00
#
_symmetry.space_group_name_H-M   'P 1'
#
loop_
_entity.id
_entity.type
_entity.pdbx_description
1 polymer ?
#
loop_
_entity_poly.entity_id
_entity_poly.type
_entity_poly.pdbx_seq_one_letter_code
_entity_poly.pdbx_strand_id
1 'polypeptide(L)'
;MPCGEDWLSHPLGIVQGFFAQNGVNPDWEKKVIEYFKEKLKENNAPKWVPSLNEVPLHYLKPNSFVKFRCMIQDMFDPEFYMGVYETVNRNTKARVLHFGKYRDVAECGPQQEVDLNSPRTTTLERQTFYCVPVPGESTWVKEAYVNANQARVSPSTSYTPSRHKRSYEDDEDMDLQPNKQKDQHTGARQAGSVGGLQWCGESKRLETEASSGQQPNSLNLSSPFDLNFPLPGEKGPACLVKVYEDWDCFKVNDVLELYGILSVDPVLSVLNNDERDASSLLDPMECADTAEEQRVHSPPASLVPRIHVVLAQKLQHINPLLPACLSKEESKTFVSSFMSELSPVRAELLGFLTHALLGDSLAAEYLILHLISTVYTRRDVLPLGKFTVNLSGCPRNSTFTEHLYRIIQHLVPASFRLQMTIENMNHLKFIPHKDYTANRLVSGLLQLPSNTSLVIDETLLEQGQLDTPGVHNVTALSNLITWQKVDYDFSYHQMEFPCNINVFITSEGRSLLPKNQITANQSQAKEAAGSRNSHTETEKAETVCKLPPYHPDHCSHCRFSIVFCQSHADCQVHLQPQLIPPNMEEYMNSLLSAVLPSVLNKFRIYLTLLRFLDYSISDEITKAVEDDFVEMRKNDPQSITADDLHQLLIVARFLSLSAGQTTLSRERWLRAKQLESSRRARLQQQKCVNGNEL
;
A
#
# COMPACT_ATOMS: atom_id res chain seq x y z
N MET A 1 -10.40 -37.87 22.88
CA MET A 1 -10.51 -36.88 21.79
C MET A 1 -11.29 -35.69 22.35
N PRO A 2 -10.71 -34.51 22.53
CA PRO A 2 -11.45 -33.39 23.08
C PRO A 2 -12.50 -32.94 22.05
N CYS A 3 -13.74 -32.93 22.50
CA CYS A 3 -14.92 -32.54 21.76
C CYS A 3 -14.95 -31.02 21.66
N GLY A 4 -14.99 -30.47 20.43
CA GLY A 4 -15.49 -29.12 20.11
C GLY A 4 -15.15 -27.95 21.05
N GLU A 5 -13.88 -27.69 21.35
CA GLU A 5 -13.51 -26.36 21.86
C GLU A 5 -13.57 -25.32 20.73
N ASP A 6 -14.23 -24.20 20.99
CA ASP A 6 -14.42 -23.09 20.05
C ASP A 6 -13.07 -22.37 19.81
N TRP A 7 -12.27 -22.93 18.91
CA TRP A 7 -10.93 -22.46 18.53
C TRP A 7 -10.90 -20.99 18.08
N LEU A 8 -12.05 -20.44 17.69
CA LEU A 8 -12.19 -19.02 17.35
C LEU A 8 -12.29 -18.14 18.61
N SER A 9 -13.02 -18.55 19.65
CA SER A 9 -13.25 -17.72 20.83
C SER A 9 -12.25 -17.94 21.97
N HIS A 10 -11.57 -19.10 22.01
CA HIS A 10 -10.59 -19.44 23.03
C HIS A 10 -9.32 -20.16 22.48
N PRO A 11 -8.61 -19.58 21.49
CA PRO A 11 -7.41 -20.19 20.91
C PRO A 11 -6.29 -20.47 21.93
N LEU A 12 -6.12 -19.61 22.96
CA LEU A 12 -5.09 -19.80 23.99
C LEU A 12 -5.31 -21.06 24.84
N GLY A 13 -6.56 -21.52 25.01
CA GLY A 13 -6.86 -22.77 25.73
C GLY A 13 -6.32 -23.99 24.98
N ILE A 14 -6.43 -23.98 23.65
CA ILE A 14 -5.88 -25.03 22.78
C ILE A 14 -4.35 -25.05 22.89
N VAL A 15 -3.71 -23.88 22.83
CA VAL A 15 -2.26 -23.75 23.01
C VAL A 15 -1.82 -24.28 24.38
N GLN A 16 -2.53 -23.92 25.45
CA GLN A 16 -2.29 -24.44 26.80
C GLN A 16 -2.44 -25.97 26.86
N GLY A 17 -3.41 -26.55 26.15
CA GLY A 17 -3.60 -27.99 26.05
C GLY A 17 -2.40 -28.70 25.42
N PHE A 18 -1.85 -28.16 24.33
CA PHE A 18 -0.65 -28.70 23.70
C PHE A 18 0.60 -28.54 24.56
N PHE A 19 0.73 -27.40 25.25
CA PHE A 19 1.83 -27.15 26.18
C PHE A 19 1.80 -28.13 27.36
N ALA A 20 0.64 -28.35 27.99
CA ALA A 20 0.48 -29.28 29.10
C ALA A 20 0.82 -30.74 28.74
N GLN A 21 0.63 -31.15 27.49
CA GLN A 21 0.92 -32.50 27.01
C GLN A 21 2.40 -32.76 26.71
N ASN A 22 3.15 -31.73 26.28
CA ASN A 22 4.55 -31.89 25.84
C ASN A 22 5.57 -31.26 26.82
N GLY A 23 5.12 -30.49 27.82
CA GLY A 23 5.98 -29.85 28.81
C GLY A 23 6.87 -28.76 28.18
N VAL A 24 8.17 -28.77 28.52
CA VAL A 24 9.15 -27.75 28.08
C VAL A 24 9.71 -28.04 26.68
N ASN A 25 9.36 -29.17 26.05
CA ASN A 25 9.87 -29.51 24.72
C ASN A 25 9.23 -28.60 23.64
N PRO A 26 9.99 -27.85 22.83
CA PRO A 26 9.45 -26.92 21.80
C PRO A 26 8.58 -27.58 20.71
N ASP A 27 8.52 -28.91 20.63
CA ASP A 27 7.68 -29.63 19.67
C ASP A 27 6.18 -29.26 19.73
N TRP A 28 5.68 -28.73 20.85
CA TRP A 28 4.29 -28.27 20.94
C TRP A 28 4.01 -27.07 20.03
N GLU A 29 4.99 -26.22 19.75
CA GLU A 29 4.82 -25.01 18.94
C GLU A 29 4.49 -25.37 17.48
N LYS A 30 5.23 -26.34 16.93
CA LYS A 30 4.96 -26.87 15.58
C LYS A 30 3.58 -27.52 15.48
N LYS A 31 3.20 -28.30 16.50
CA LYS A 31 1.87 -28.94 16.57
C LYS A 31 0.74 -27.92 16.63
N VAL A 32 0.93 -26.79 17.31
CA VAL A 32 -0.04 -25.68 17.34
C VAL A 32 -0.21 -25.08 15.94
N ILE A 33 0.89 -24.76 15.26
CA ILE A 33 0.87 -24.21 13.89
C ILE A 33 0.19 -25.19 12.92
N GLU A 34 0.54 -26.47 12.98
CA GLU A 34 -0.09 -27.52 12.17
C GLU A 34 -1.60 -27.65 12.44
N TYR A 35 -2.01 -27.65 13.71
CA TYR A 35 -3.42 -27.70 14.10
C TYR A 35 -4.23 -26.55 13.49
N PHE A 36 -3.79 -25.30 13.66
CA PHE A 36 -4.50 -24.14 13.09
C PHE A 36 -4.47 -24.16 11.56
N LYS A 37 -3.37 -24.63 10.95
CA LYS A 37 -3.24 -24.75 9.49
C LYS A 37 -4.20 -25.79 8.91
N GLU A 38 -4.39 -26.92 9.58
CA GLU A 38 -5.38 -27.93 9.19
C GLU A 38 -6.81 -27.40 9.36
N LYS A 39 -7.10 -26.75 10.50
CA LYS A 39 -8.42 -26.15 10.75
C LYS A 39 -8.80 -25.09 9.72
N LEU A 40 -7.85 -24.27 9.27
CA LEU A 40 -8.07 -23.29 8.21
C LEU A 40 -8.26 -23.91 6.82
N LYS A 41 -7.80 -25.15 6.58
CA LYS A 41 -8.07 -25.85 5.31
C LYS A 41 -9.46 -26.51 5.31
N GLU A 42 -9.96 -26.90 6.47
CA GLU A 42 -11.27 -27.54 6.61
C GLU A 42 -12.41 -26.54 6.34
N ASN A 43 -13.46 -26.99 5.62
CA ASN A 43 -14.79 -26.37 5.56
C ASN A 43 -14.85 -24.86 5.21
N ASN A 44 -13.91 -24.33 4.43
CA ASN A 44 -13.81 -22.89 4.15
C ASN A 44 -13.74 -22.03 5.44
N ALA A 45 -13.12 -22.55 6.49
CA ALA A 45 -12.91 -21.88 7.78
C ALA A 45 -12.41 -20.42 7.69
N PRO A 46 -11.56 -20.00 6.71
CA PRO A 46 -11.12 -18.61 6.60
C PRO A 46 -12.26 -17.59 6.42
N LYS A 47 -13.41 -18.02 5.90
CA LYS A 47 -14.62 -17.18 5.77
C LYS A 47 -15.33 -16.95 7.10
N TRP A 48 -15.10 -17.81 8.09
CA TRP A 48 -15.73 -17.76 9.41
C TRP A 48 -14.87 -17.05 10.46
N VAL A 49 -13.58 -16.84 10.18
CA VAL A 49 -12.68 -16.08 11.05
C VAL A 49 -13.02 -14.58 10.96
N PRO A 50 -13.32 -13.90 12.09
CA PRO A 50 -13.56 -12.46 12.10
C PRO A 50 -12.37 -11.65 11.55
N SER A 51 -12.65 -10.69 10.68
CA SER A 51 -11.66 -9.84 10.02
C SER A 51 -11.51 -8.50 10.76
N LEU A 52 -10.29 -8.14 11.16
CA LEU A 52 -10.04 -6.83 11.77
C LEU A 52 -10.31 -5.68 10.78
N ASN A 53 -10.15 -5.92 9.47
CA ASN A 53 -10.43 -4.90 8.44
C ASN A 53 -11.91 -4.51 8.35
N GLU A 54 -12.82 -5.42 8.73
CA GLU A 54 -14.25 -5.30 8.45
C GLU A 54 -15.07 -5.16 9.73
N VAL A 55 -14.64 -5.82 10.81
CA VAL A 55 -15.31 -5.82 12.09
C VAL A 55 -14.67 -4.78 13.00
N PRO A 56 -15.41 -3.76 13.48
CA PRO A 56 -14.90 -2.81 14.44
C PRO A 56 -14.36 -3.50 15.70
N LEU A 57 -13.26 -2.97 16.24
CA LEU A 57 -12.53 -3.58 17.35
C LEU A 57 -13.42 -3.89 18.58
N HIS A 58 -14.39 -3.02 18.89
CA HIS A 58 -15.28 -3.20 20.06
C HIS A 58 -16.25 -4.39 19.95
N TYR A 59 -16.42 -4.97 18.76
CA TYR A 59 -17.19 -6.20 18.58
C TYR A 59 -16.33 -7.45 18.77
N LEU A 60 -15.01 -7.34 18.61
CA LEU A 60 -14.09 -8.46 18.72
C LEU A 60 -13.78 -8.75 20.19
N LYS A 61 -13.87 -10.02 20.57
CA LYS A 61 -13.55 -10.46 21.92
C LYS A 61 -12.03 -10.46 22.12
N PRO A 62 -11.49 -9.95 23.24
CA PRO A 62 -10.09 -10.11 23.59
C PRO A 62 -9.68 -11.58 23.61
N ASN A 63 -8.45 -11.86 23.21
CA ASN A 63 -7.86 -13.20 23.09
C ASN A 63 -8.58 -14.14 22.10
N SER A 64 -9.44 -13.60 21.22
CA SER A 64 -10.06 -14.35 20.13
C SER A 64 -9.12 -14.51 18.93
N PHE A 65 -9.41 -15.50 18.09
CA PHE A 65 -8.71 -15.73 16.84
C PHE A 65 -9.30 -14.85 15.74
N VAL A 66 -8.46 -14.04 15.11
CA VAL A 66 -8.86 -13.07 14.09
C VAL A 66 -7.97 -13.19 12.85
N LYS A 67 -8.46 -12.66 11.74
CA LYS A 67 -7.67 -12.46 10.52
C LYS A 67 -7.47 -10.98 10.23
N PHE A 68 -6.37 -10.64 9.59
CA PHE A 68 -6.05 -9.26 9.21
C PHE A 68 -5.29 -9.23 7.89
N ARG A 69 -5.84 -8.52 6.89
CA ARG A 69 -5.16 -8.22 5.63
C ARG A 69 -4.51 -6.84 5.74
N CYS A 70 -3.20 -6.78 5.61
CA CYS A 70 -2.46 -5.54 5.86
C CYS A 70 -1.21 -5.41 5.01
N MET A 71 -0.66 -4.19 4.99
CA MET A 71 0.67 -3.90 4.48
C MET A 71 1.60 -3.58 5.66
N ILE A 72 2.82 -4.13 5.65
CA ILE A 72 3.85 -3.75 6.62
C ILE A 72 4.33 -2.34 6.27
N GLN A 73 4.13 -1.41 7.18
CA GLN A 73 4.57 -0.03 7.02
C GLN A 73 5.92 0.22 7.71
N ASP A 74 6.13 -0.35 8.89
CA ASP A 74 7.36 -0.18 9.66
C ASP A 74 7.75 -1.48 10.36
N MET A 75 9.03 -1.61 10.66
CA MET A 75 9.62 -2.73 11.39
C MET A 75 10.35 -2.16 12.60
N PHE A 76 9.86 -2.48 13.80
CA PHE A 76 10.46 -2.04 15.05
C PHE A 76 11.58 -2.97 15.49
N ASP A 77 12.30 -2.60 16.54
CA ASP A 77 13.32 -3.47 17.12
C ASP A 77 12.68 -4.74 17.72
N PRO A 78 13.36 -5.89 17.67
CA PRO A 78 12.86 -7.12 18.29
C PRO A 78 12.61 -6.94 19.79
N GLU A 79 11.49 -7.49 20.26
CA GLU A 79 11.12 -7.50 21.68
C GLU A 79 11.55 -8.81 22.34
N PHE A 80 12.15 -8.73 23.54
CA PHE A 80 12.33 -9.91 24.39
C PHE A 80 11.07 -10.20 25.19
N TYR A 81 10.70 -11.47 25.28
CA TYR A 81 9.58 -11.94 26.08
C TYR A 81 9.90 -13.24 26.82
N MET A 82 9.13 -13.52 27.87
CA MET A 82 9.26 -14.76 28.63
C MET A 82 8.62 -15.91 27.84
N GLY A 83 9.43 -16.75 27.19
CA GLY A 83 8.95 -17.90 26.42
C GLY A 83 8.22 -18.92 27.30
N VAL A 84 8.91 -19.38 28.33
CA VAL A 84 8.36 -20.24 29.39
C VAL A 84 8.74 -19.57 30.71
N TYR A 85 7.83 -19.51 31.67
CA TYR A 85 8.09 -18.94 32.99
C TYR A 85 7.35 -19.70 34.09
N GLU A 86 7.91 -19.66 35.30
CA GLU A 86 7.33 -20.29 36.47
C GLU A 86 6.70 -19.21 37.37
N THR A 87 5.47 -19.43 37.82
CA THR A 87 4.84 -18.61 38.85
C THR A 87 4.80 -19.36 40.17
N VAL A 88 5.01 -18.64 41.27
CA VAL A 88 4.98 -19.17 42.63
C VAL A 88 3.82 -18.50 43.37
N ASN A 89 2.92 -19.32 43.91
CA ASN A 89 1.87 -18.80 44.78
C ASN A 89 2.47 -18.39 46.13
N ARG A 90 2.26 -17.14 46.54
CA ARG A 90 2.79 -16.57 47.80
C ARG A 90 2.33 -17.34 49.04
N ASN A 91 1.14 -17.94 49.01
CA ASN A 91 0.53 -18.63 50.15
C ASN A 91 0.85 -20.12 50.18
N THR A 92 0.80 -20.81 49.04
CA THR A 92 0.96 -22.27 48.99
C THR A 92 2.37 -22.71 48.60
N LYS A 93 3.22 -21.78 48.13
CA LYS A 93 4.51 -22.04 47.47
C LYS A 93 4.41 -23.01 46.28
N ALA A 94 3.20 -23.27 45.79
CA ALA A 94 2.98 -24.09 44.62
C ALA A 94 3.55 -23.39 43.39
N ARG A 95 4.30 -24.13 42.59
CA ARG A 95 4.92 -23.64 41.36
C ARG A 95 4.14 -24.11 40.15
N VAL A 96 3.84 -23.20 39.23
CA VAL A 96 3.11 -23.50 37.99
C VAL A 96 3.91 -23.00 36.81
N LEU A 97 4.10 -23.84 35.80
CA LEU A 97 4.71 -23.43 34.55
C LEU A 97 3.67 -22.83 33.62
N HIS A 98 4.03 -21.73 32.99
CA HIS A 98 3.25 -21.02 31.99
C HIS A 98 4.08 -20.82 30.71
N PHE A 99 3.40 -20.60 29.59
CA PHE A 99 4.01 -20.14 28.35
C PHE A 99 3.65 -18.66 28.12
N GLY A 100 4.56 -17.88 27.54
CA GLY A 100 4.31 -16.48 27.18
C GLY A 100 4.14 -16.24 25.68
N LYS A 101 4.30 -17.27 24.84
CA LYS A 101 4.02 -17.16 23.40
C LYS A 101 2.54 -16.77 23.19
N TYR A 102 2.29 -15.89 22.23
CA TYR A 102 0.99 -15.29 21.91
C TYR A 102 0.36 -14.41 23.01
N ARG A 103 1.17 -13.86 23.92
CA ARG A 103 0.71 -12.95 24.98
C ARG A 103 1.62 -11.74 25.10
N ASP A 104 1.03 -10.61 25.51
CA ASP A 104 1.78 -9.39 25.82
C ASP A 104 2.21 -9.35 27.29
N VAL A 105 1.35 -9.82 28.19
CA VAL A 105 1.56 -9.80 29.65
C VAL A 105 1.64 -11.23 30.17
N ALA A 106 2.56 -11.49 31.10
CA ALA A 106 2.64 -12.76 31.81
C ALA A 106 1.35 -12.99 32.63
N GLU A 107 0.76 -14.16 32.48
CA GLU A 107 -0.41 -14.57 33.25
C GLU A 107 0.01 -14.80 34.71
N CYS A 108 -0.37 -13.84 35.56
CA CYS A 108 -0.06 -13.87 36.98
C CYS A 108 -1.34 -13.61 37.77
N GLY A 109 -1.78 -14.58 38.55
CA GLY A 109 -2.91 -14.39 39.46
C GLY A 109 -2.58 -13.41 40.59
N PRO A 110 -3.58 -12.82 41.28
CA PRO A 110 -3.38 -11.79 42.31
C PRO A 110 -2.55 -12.23 43.54
N GLN A 111 -2.29 -13.53 43.69
CA GLN A 111 -1.46 -14.11 44.77
C GLN A 111 -0.25 -14.90 44.24
N GLN A 112 0.03 -14.79 42.95
CA GLN A 112 1.17 -15.41 42.31
C GLN A 112 2.23 -14.35 42.00
N GLU A 113 3.48 -14.76 41.96
CA GLU A 113 4.59 -13.95 41.47
C GLU A 113 5.38 -14.75 40.45
N VAL A 114 5.93 -14.06 39.46
CA VAL A 114 6.81 -14.68 38.47
C VAL A 114 8.19 -14.89 39.09
N ASP A 115 8.68 -16.13 39.08
CA ASP A 115 10.03 -16.47 39.55
C ASP A 115 11.04 -16.26 38.40
N LEU A 116 11.60 -15.05 38.35
CA LEU A 116 12.60 -14.64 37.36
C LEU A 116 13.92 -15.41 37.50
N ASN A 117 14.20 -15.99 38.67
CA ASN A 117 15.43 -16.73 38.94
C ASN A 117 15.29 -18.25 38.71
N SER A 118 14.12 -18.72 38.29
CA SER A 118 13.91 -20.14 38.01
C SER A 118 14.74 -20.57 36.79
N PRO A 119 15.49 -21.69 36.87
CA PRO A 119 16.27 -22.20 35.73
C PRO A 119 15.40 -22.70 34.58
N ARG A 120 14.07 -22.74 34.78
CA ARG A 120 13.07 -23.13 33.78
C ARG A 120 12.46 -21.93 33.06
N THR A 121 12.79 -20.71 33.50
CA THR A 121 12.38 -19.49 32.84
C THR A 121 13.31 -19.23 31.65
N THR A 122 12.74 -19.17 30.44
CA THR A 122 13.48 -18.93 29.21
C THR A 122 13.02 -17.63 28.59
N THR A 123 13.95 -16.76 28.24
CA THR A 123 13.70 -15.54 27.46
C THR A 123 13.87 -15.87 25.98
N LEU A 124 12.92 -15.43 25.15
CA LEU A 124 12.93 -15.55 23.70
C LEU A 124 12.70 -14.18 23.07
N GLU A 125 13.00 -14.06 21.79
CA GLU A 125 12.78 -12.84 21.00
C GLU A 125 11.57 -12.99 20.07
N ARG A 126 10.93 -11.86 19.75
CA ARG A 126 9.87 -11.77 18.74
C ARG A 126 10.00 -10.47 17.96
N GLN A 127 9.64 -10.49 16.70
CA GLN A 127 9.65 -9.31 15.84
C GLN A 127 8.30 -8.59 15.88
N THR A 128 8.32 -7.26 16.08
CA THR A 128 7.13 -6.40 16.01
C THR A 128 7.10 -5.61 14.71
N PHE A 129 5.97 -5.65 14.01
CA PHE A 129 5.71 -4.88 12.79
C PHE A 129 4.56 -3.90 13.01
N TYR A 130 4.68 -2.69 12.50
CA TYR A 130 3.56 -1.75 12.39
C TYR A 130 2.86 -1.95 11.05
N CYS A 131 1.61 -2.40 11.11
CA CYS A 131 0.83 -2.79 9.95
C CYS A 131 -0.38 -1.88 9.77
N VAL A 132 -0.62 -1.48 8.53
CA VAL A 132 -1.75 -0.63 8.13
C VAL A 132 -2.66 -1.38 7.14
N PRO A 133 -3.93 -0.96 6.97
CA PRO A 133 -4.75 -1.46 5.87
C PRO A 133 -4.05 -1.21 4.54
N VAL A 134 -4.31 -2.06 3.55
CA VAL A 134 -3.68 -1.95 2.22
C VAL A 134 -3.99 -0.58 1.61
N PRO A 135 -2.98 0.28 1.37
CA PRO A 135 -3.23 1.62 0.87
C PRO A 135 -3.83 1.63 -0.54
N GLY A 136 -4.76 2.55 -0.78
CA GLY A 136 -5.40 2.74 -2.09
C GLY A 136 -6.31 1.58 -2.53
N GLU A 137 -6.69 0.70 -1.61
CA GLU A 137 -7.56 -0.45 -1.90
C GLU A 137 -8.94 0.01 -2.40
N SER A 138 -9.36 -0.54 -3.55
CA SER A 138 -10.58 -0.16 -4.25
C SER A 138 -11.83 -0.62 -3.51
N THR A 139 -12.93 0.13 -3.66
CA THR A 139 -14.19 -0.14 -2.96
C THR A 139 -14.74 -1.54 -3.25
N TRP A 140 -14.70 -1.98 -4.51
CA TRP A 140 -15.16 -3.32 -4.89
C TRP A 140 -14.35 -4.45 -4.25
N VAL A 141 -13.07 -4.23 -3.93
CA VAL A 141 -12.24 -5.21 -3.21
C VAL A 141 -12.72 -5.30 -1.77
N LYS A 142 -12.88 -4.15 -1.09
CA LYS A 142 -13.41 -4.08 0.28
C LYS A 142 -14.77 -4.76 0.38
N GLU A 143 -15.69 -4.43 -0.52
CA GLU A 143 -17.03 -5.03 -0.59
C GLU A 143 -16.99 -6.53 -0.86
N ALA A 144 -16.14 -7.00 -1.76
CA ALA A 144 -16.01 -8.43 -2.05
C ALA A 144 -15.51 -9.22 -0.84
N TYR A 145 -14.57 -8.67 -0.06
CA TYR A 145 -14.12 -9.30 1.18
C TYR A 145 -15.20 -9.29 2.27
N VAL A 146 -15.91 -8.17 2.44
CA VAL A 146 -17.07 -8.07 3.35
C VAL A 146 -18.14 -9.11 2.99
N ASN A 147 -18.47 -9.25 1.71
CA ASN A 147 -19.47 -10.21 1.23
C ASN A 147 -19.01 -11.67 1.35
N ALA A 148 -17.70 -11.91 1.28
CA ALA A 148 -17.11 -13.24 1.46
C ALA A 148 -17.03 -13.65 2.95
N ASN A 149 -17.03 -12.68 3.86
CA ASN A 149 -16.97 -12.92 5.29
C ASN A 149 -18.35 -13.34 5.84
N GLN A 150 -18.38 -14.52 6.46
CA GLN A 150 -19.58 -15.11 7.06
C GLN A 150 -19.55 -15.06 8.59
N ALA A 151 -18.50 -14.47 9.17
CA ALA A 151 -18.34 -14.32 10.61
C ALA A 151 -19.44 -13.40 11.18
N ARG A 152 -20.39 -13.98 11.92
CA ARG A 152 -21.39 -13.23 12.68
C ARG A 152 -20.79 -12.84 14.03
N VAL A 153 -20.44 -11.57 14.20
CA VAL A 153 -19.98 -11.04 15.49
C VAL A 153 -21.17 -10.35 16.16
N SER A 154 -21.58 -10.84 17.32
CA SER A 154 -22.65 -10.21 18.11
C SER A 154 -22.04 -9.12 19.00
N PRO A 155 -22.76 -8.00 19.25
CA PRO A 155 -22.37 -7.02 20.27
C PRO A 155 -22.07 -7.73 21.59
N SER A 156 -20.82 -7.64 22.05
CA SER A 156 -20.45 -8.10 23.38
C SER A 156 -21.10 -7.17 24.42
N THR A 157 -22.37 -7.40 24.73
CA THR A 157 -23.11 -6.66 25.75
C THR A 157 -22.70 -7.02 27.19
N SER A 158 -21.67 -7.86 27.36
CA SER A 158 -21.13 -8.25 28.66
C SER A 158 -19.93 -7.44 29.13
N TYR A 159 -19.43 -6.46 28.36
CA TYR A 159 -18.35 -5.58 28.80
C TYR A 159 -18.89 -4.25 29.32
N THR A 160 -19.22 -4.21 30.62
CA THR A 160 -19.26 -2.94 31.36
C THR A 160 -17.83 -2.61 31.77
N PRO A 161 -17.17 -1.58 31.22
CA PRO A 161 -15.93 -1.09 31.80
C PRO A 161 -16.29 -0.59 33.20
N SER A 162 -15.71 -1.21 34.24
CA SER A 162 -15.80 -0.74 35.61
C SER A 162 -15.09 0.61 35.70
N ARG A 163 -15.81 1.68 35.32
CA ARG A 163 -15.45 3.05 35.68
C ARG A 163 -15.42 3.11 37.20
N HIS A 164 -14.23 3.01 37.78
CA HIS A 164 -14.01 3.38 39.17
C HIS A 164 -14.38 4.86 39.31
N LYS A 165 -15.56 5.09 39.87
CA LYS A 165 -16.04 6.39 40.31
C LYS A 165 -15.06 6.85 41.39
N ARG A 166 -14.24 7.88 41.13
CA ARG A 166 -13.46 8.52 42.19
C ARG A 166 -14.46 9.02 43.23
N SER A 167 -14.39 8.49 44.45
CA SER A 167 -15.03 9.08 45.62
C SER A 167 -14.30 10.39 45.90
N TYR A 168 -15.05 11.49 45.87
CA TYR A 168 -14.64 12.72 46.54
C TYR A 168 -14.87 12.47 48.03
N GLU A 169 -13.80 12.47 48.83
CA GLU A 169 -13.89 12.50 50.29
C GLU A 169 -14.09 13.95 50.74
N ASP A 170 -14.98 14.13 51.70
CA ASP A 170 -15.33 15.36 52.40
C ASP A 170 -14.10 16.01 53.05
N ASP A 171 -13.97 17.33 52.89
CA ASP A 171 -13.29 18.18 53.86
C ASP A 171 -14.34 19.19 54.36
N GLU A 172 -14.89 18.92 55.55
CA GLU A 172 -15.62 19.90 56.38
C GLU A 172 -14.59 20.73 57.16
N ASP A 173 -14.61 22.06 57.04
CA ASP A 173 -14.74 22.99 58.18
C ASP A 173 -14.43 24.46 57.83
N MET A 174 -15.45 25.32 57.91
CA MET A 174 -15.59 26.47 58.83
C MET A 174 -16.42 27.65 58.27
N ASP A 175 -17.45 27.98 59.04
CA ASP A 175 -18.49 29.00 58.88
C ASP A 175 -18.01 30.46 58.79
N LEU A 176 -18.79 31.31 58.10
CA LEU A 176 -19.65 32.35 58.69
C LEU A 176 -20.28 33.29 57.61
N GLN A 177 -21.61 33.32 57.59
CA GLN A 177 -22.49 34.28 56.88
C GLN A 177 -22.67 35.60 57.69
N PRO A 178 -23.51 36.60 57.32
CA PRO A 178 -24.08 37.05 56.01
C PRO A 178 -24.15 38.60 55.84
N ASN A 179 -24.52 39.14 54.66
CA ASN A 179 -25.53 40.22 54.60
C ASN A 179 -26.22 40.45 53.22
N LYS A 180 -27.39 41.08 53.31
CA LYS A 180 -28.56 41.17 52.41
C LYS A 180 -28.56 42.35 51.42
N GLN A 181 -29.38 42.24 50.36
CA GLN A 181 -30.36 43.20 49.77
C GLN A 181 -30.72 42.69 48.34
N LYS A 182 -31.92 42.23 47.94
CA LYS A 182 -33.33 42.67 47.96
C LYS A 182 -33.65 43.82 46.99
N ASP A 183 -34.41 43.53 45.92
CA ASP A 183 -35.58 44.25 45.34
C ASP A 183 -36.03 43.52 44.03
N GLN A 184 -37.22 42.91 43.89
CA GLN A 184 -38.60 43.43 43.61
C GLN A 184 -38.68 44.35 42.35
N HIS A 185 -39.60 44.23 41.37
CA HIS A 185 -41.05 43.94 41.42
C HIS A 185 -41.71 43.86 40.00
N THR A 186 -42.84 43.11 39.87
CA THR A 186 -44.09 43.28 39.05
C THR A 186 -44.09 43.37 37.50
N GLY A 187 -45.08 42.89 36.71
CA GLY A 187 -46.41 42.24 36.88
C GLY A 187 -47.24 42.33 35.56
N ALA A 188 -47.98 41.29 35.09
CA ALA A 188 -49.45 41.21 34.81
C ALA A 188 -49.76 40.59 33.39
N ARG A 189 -50.46 39.42 33.27
CA ARG A 189 -51.90 39.14 32.90
C ARG A 189 -52.36 39.74 31.54
N GLN A 190 -53.03 39.10 30.55
CA GLN A 190 -53.93 37.93 30.41
C GLN A 190 -54.08 37.53 28.90
N ALA A 191 -54.02 36.24 28.55
CA ALA A 191 -55.04 35.35 27.92
C ALA A 191 -55.46 35.51 26.43
N GLY A 192 -55.19 34.48 25.61
CA GLY A 192 -55.87 34.25 24.31
C GLY A 192 -55.21 33.30 23.29
N SER A 193 -55.39 31.98 23.47
CA SER A 193 -55.52 30.92 22.42
C SER A 193 -54.29 30.18 21.79
N VAL A 194 -54.31 28.86 22.06
CA VAL A 194 -53.88 27.65 21.32
C VAL A 194 -52.38 27.33 21.10
N GLY A 195 -51.91 26.28 21.78
CA GLY A 195 -50.70 25.52 21.43
C GLY A 195 -50.07 24.83 22.64
N GLY A 196 -50.48 23.60 22.95
CA GLY A 196 -50.02 22.85 24.12
C GLY A 196 -48.54 22.43 24.01
N LEU A 197 -47.72 22.86 24.96
CA LEU A 197 -46.37 22.36 25.22
C LEU A 197 -46.29 21.97 26.70
N GLN A 198 -46.08 20.68 26.96
CA GLN A 198 -45.63 20.16 28.24
C GLN A 198 -44.14 19.82 28.11
N TRP A 199 -43.31 20.55 28.86
CA TRP A 199 -41.89 20.27 29.01
C TRP A 199 -41.71 19.17 30.06
N CYS A 200 -41.25 17.99 29.62
CA CYS A 200 -40.58 17.03 30.48
C CYS A 200 -39.33 16.58 29.72
N GLY A 201 -38.18 16.73 30.34
CA GLY A 201 -36.88 16.48 29.72
C GLY A 201 -36.62 15.00 29.50
N GLU A 202 -36.30 14.66 28.25
CA GLU A 202 -35.54 13.47 27.90
C GLU A 202 -34.46 13.87 26.88
N SER A 203 -33.19 13.76 27.27
CA SER A 203 -32.06 13.90 26.36
C SER A 203 -31.98 12.64 25.49
N LYS A 204 -32.49 12.74 24.26
CA LYS A 204 -32.30 11.73 23.21
C LYS A 204 -30.84 11.72 22.75
N ARG A 205 -30.24 10.53 22.82
CA ARG A 205 -29.04 10.08 22.12
C ARG A 205 -29.15 10.43 20.63
N LEU A 206 -28.16 11.15 20.10
CA LEU A 206 -27.96 11.36 18.68
C LEU A 206 -27.00 10.29 18.16
N GLU A 207 -27.57 9.30 17.49
CA GLU A 207 -26.87 8.40 16.56
C GLU A 207 -26.39 9.24 15.36
N THR A 208 -25.12 9.11 14.98
CA THR A 208 -24.58 9.75 13.78
C THR A 208 -24.44 8.68 12.69
N GLU A 209 -25.49 8.48 11.92
CA GLU A 209 -25.37 8.00 10.55
C GLU A 209 -24.95 9.18 9.67
N ALA A 210 -23.91 9.01 8.84
CA ALA A 210 -23.50 10.04 7.88
C ALA A 210 -24.00 9.68 6.48
N SER A 211 -24.92 10.51 6.00
CA SER A 211 -25.53 10.50 4.68
C SER A 211 -24.54 10.90 3.58
N SER A 212 -24.80 10.42 2.38
CA SER A 212 -24.11 10.74 1.12
C SER A 212 -24.40 12.17 0.63
N GLY A 213 -23.36 12.89 0.19
CA GLY A 213 -23.47 13.98 -0.79
C GLY A 213 -22.96 15.37 -0.38
N GLN A 214 -21.99 15.86 -1.16
CA GLN A 214 -21.63 17.26 -1.47
C GLN A 214 -20.52 18.00 -0.67
N GLN A 215 -19.35 18.03 -1.32
CA GLN A 215 -18.25 19.01 -1.42
C GLN A 215 -17.34 19.40 -0.23
N PRO A 216 -16.03 19.61 -0.51
CA PRO A 216 -14.99 19.80 0.51
C PRO A 216 -14.57 21.28 0.64
N ASN A 217 -14.41 21.78 1.87
CA ASN A 217 -13.30 22.66 2.24
C ASN A 217 -13.31 23.03 3.74
N SER A 218 -12.10 23.22 4.28
CA SER A 218 -11.71 23.73 5.60
C SER A 218 -11.52 22.72 6.76
N LEU A 219 -10.33 22.12 6.76
CA LEU A 219 -9.26 22.20 7.78
C LEU A 219 -9.62 22.37 9.28
N ASN A 220 -8.87 21.59 10.07
CA ASN A 220 -8.54 21.74 11.50
C ASN A 220 -9.54 21.19 12.55
N LEU A 221 -9.55 19.87 12.67
CA LEU A 221 -9.62 19.17 13.95
C LEU A 221 -8.53 18.10 13.97
N SER A 222 -7.36 18.43 14.51
CA SER A 222 -6.29 17.48 14.80
C SER A 222 -6.80 16.47 15.84
N SER A 223 -7.09 15.25 15.42
CA SER A 223 -7.19 14.12 16.35
C SER A 223 -5.83 13.91 17.02
N PRO A 224 -5.74 13.63 18.34
CA PRO A 224 -4.46 13.56 19.07
C PRO A 224 -3.51 12.43 18.63
N PHE A 225 -3.96 11.55 17.73
CA PHE A 225 -3.18 10.41 17.23
C PHE A 225 -3.22 10.41 15.71
N ASP A 226 -2.10 10.77 15.10
CA ASP A 226 -1.84 10.49 13.69
C ASP A 226 -1.38 9.03 13.56
N LEU A 227 -2.25 8.19 12.99
CA LEU A 227 -2.00 6.76 12.76
C LEU A 227 -0.99 6.50 11.62
N ASN A 228 -0.39 7.56 11.08
CA ASN A 228 0.73 7.48 10.13
C ASN A 228 0.34 6.80 8.80
N PHE A 229 -0.90 6.93 8.34
CA PHE A 229 -1.33 6.33 7.07
C PHE A 229 -0.62 6.96 5.86
N PRO A 230 -0.19 6.18 4.85
CA PRO A 230 0.51 6.73 3.68
C PRO A 230 -0.32 7.70 2.84
N LEU A 231 -1.63 7.45 2.73
CA LEU A 231 -2.52 8.23 1.87
C LEU A 231 -3.49 9.09 2.70
N PRO A 232 -3.79 10.32 2.24
CA PRO A 232 -4.68 11.22 2.95
C PRO A 232 -6.12 10.69 2.94
N GLY A 233 -6.79 10.77 4.09
CA GLY A 233 -8.19 10.38 4.25
C GLY A 233 -8.44 8.87 4.37
N GLU A 234 -7.37 8.06 4.45
CA GLU A 234 -7.51 6.64 4.73
C GLU A 234 -8.08 6.38 6.12
N LYS A 235 -8.93 5.36 6.20
CA LYS A 235 -9.58 4.90 7.41
C LYS A 235 -9.40 3.40 7.51
N GLY A 236 -9.14 2.91 8.72
CA GLY A 236 -9.08 1.50 9.03
C GLY A 236 -8.22 1.23 10.26
N PRO A 237 -8.07 -0.04 10.64
CA PRO A 237 -7.28 -0.42 11.81
C PRO A 237 -5.78 -0.37 11.50
N ALA A 238 -5.04 0.45 12.25
CA ALA A 238 -3.60 0.23 12.43
C ALA A 238 -3.40 -0.86 13.49
N CYS A 239 -2.42 -1.74 13.31
CA CYS A 239 -2.21 -2.86 14.22
C CYS A 239 -0.72 -3.14 14.40
N LEU A 240 -0.33 -3.43 15.64
CA LEU A 240 0.98 -4.01 15.93
C LEU A 240 0.90 -5.53 15.76
N VAL A 241 1.77 -6.07 14.93
CA VAL A 241 1.77 -7.49 14.57
C VAL A 241 3.05 -8.12 15.12
N LYS A 242 2.88 -9.11 15.99
CA LYS A 242 3.99 -9.80 16.68
C LYS A 242 4.22 -11.18 16.07
N VAL A 243 5.40 -11.38 15.49
CA VAL A 243 5.79 -12.60 14.78
C VAL A 243 6.90 -13.31 15.56
N TYR A 244 6.74 -14.61 15.75
CA TYR A 244 7.62 -15.43 16.59
C TYR A 244 8.59 -16.33 15.82
N GLU A 245 8.35 -16.56 14.52
CA GLU A 245 9.15 -17.45 13.68
C GLU A 245 9.17 -16.89 12.25
N ASP A 246 10.24 -17.17 11.50
CA ASP A 246 10.40 -16.85 10.08
C ASP A 246 10.16 -15.36 9.70
N TRP A 247 10.39 -14.42 10.62
CA TRP A 247 10.14 -12.99 10.38
C TRP A 247 11.03 -12.39 9.29
N ASP A 248 12.21 -12.97 9.03
CA ASP A 248 13.13 -12.58 7.95
C ASP A 248 12.51 -12.69 6.55
N CYS A 249 11.41 -13.45 6.41
CA CYS A 249 10.68 -13.58 5.15
C CYS A 249 9.86 -12.34 4.78
N PHE A 250 9.61 -11.43 5.74
CA PHE A 250 8.76 -10.27 5.57
C PHE A 250 9.57 -8.98 5.46
N LYS A 251 9.19 -8.12 4.52
CA LYS A 251 9.82 -6.82 4.29
C LYS A 251 8.80 -5.69 4.35
N VAL A 252 9.29 -4.48 4.58
CA VAL A 252 8.48 -3.25 4.45
C VAL A 252 7.83 -3.20 3.06
N ASN A 253 6.57 -2.79 3.00
CA ASN A 253 5.68 -2.78 1.83
C ASN A 253 5.14 -4.15 1.38
N ASP A 254 5.50 -5.25 2.05
CA ASP A 254 4.86 -6.53 1.79
C ASP A 254 3.40 -6.51 2.27
N VAL A 255 2.52 -7.10 1.46
CA VAL A 255 1.11 -7.28 1.78
C VAL A 255 0.90 -8.70 2.29
N LEU A 256 0.32 -8.82 3.48
CA LEU A 256 0.13 -10.08 4.19
C LEU A 256 -1.35 -10.34 4.48
N GLU A 257 -1.71 -11.62 4.51
CA GLU A 257 -2.89 -12.11 5.20
C GLU A 257 -2.44 -12.85 6.46
N LEU A 258 -2.84 -12.34 7.61
CA LEU A 258 -2.42 -12.80 8.92
C LEU A 258 -3.58 -13.47 9.63
N TYR A 259 -3.29 -14.55 10.36
CA TYR A 259 -4.20 -15.21 11.28
C TYR A 259 -3.51 -15.30 12.64
N GLY A 260 -4.17 -14.79 13.67
CA GLY A 260 -3.55 -14.63 14.97
C GLY A 260 -4.52 -14.35 16.09
N ILE A 261 -3.96 -14.22 17.29
CA ILE A 261 -4.71 -13.99 18.53
C ILE A 261 -4.71 -12.49 18.80
N LEU A 262 -5.91 -11.92 18.93
CA LEU A 262 -6.11 -10.51 19.23
C LEU A 262 -5.82 -10.23 20.72
N SER A 263 -4.81 -9.44 21.01
CA SER A 263 -4.48 -8.98 22.36
C SER A 263 -5.02 -7.56 22.58
N VAL A 264 -5.89 -7.42 23.58
CA VAL A 264 -6.45 -6.16 24.04
C VAL A 264 -6.39 -6.15 25.57
N ASP A 265 -5.19 -5.92 26.10
CA ASP A 265 -4.97 -5.85 27.56
C ASP A 265 -4.96 -4.39 28.05
N PRO A 266 -5.87 -4.00 28.97
CA PRO A 266 -5.90 -2.66 29.56
C PRO A 266 -4.63 -2.30 30.33
N VAL A 267 -3.90 -3.28 30.87
CA VAL A 267 -2.68 -3.03 31.67
C VAL A 267 -1.60 -2.34 30.83
N LEU A 268 -1.56 -2.62 29.53
CA LEU A 268 -0.66 -1.96 28.59
C LEU A 268 -0.94 -0.45 28.44
N SER A 269 -2.14 0.02 28.80
CA SER A 269 -2.47 1.46 28.82
C SER A 269 -2.13 2.15 30.14
N VAL A 270 -1.98 1.39 31.23
CA VAL A 270 -1.70 1.91 32.58
C VAL A 270 -0.20 2.13 32.78
N LEU A 271 0.65 1.29 32.19
CA LEU A 271 2.10 1.50 32.13
C LEU A 271 2.50 2.82 31.45
N ASN A 272 1.58 3.47 30.74
CA ASN A 272 1.77 4.78 30.10
C ASN A 272 1.59 5.98 31.04
N ASN A 273 0.97 5.78 32.22
CA ASN A 273 0.60 6.88 33.13
C ASN A 273 1.36 6.88 34.47
N ASP A 274 1.89 5.74 34.91
CA ASP A 274 2.59 5.64 36.19
C ASP A 274 4.11 5.75 35.98
N GLU A 275 4.61 6.98 35.85
CA GLU A 275 6.04 7.31 35.94
C GLU A 275 6.69 6.91 37.29
N ARG A 276 5.95 6.33 38.24
CA ARG A 276 6.43 6.05 39.59
C ARG A 276 6.55 4.58 39.98
N ASP A 277 5.90 3.64 39.27
CA ASP A 277 5.94 2.21 39.67
C ASP A 277 6.70 1.32 38.67
N ALA A 278 6.91 1.76 37.43
CA ALA A 278 7.78 1.06 36.47
C ALA A 278 9.27 1.09 36.86
N SER A 279 9.66 2.01 37.75
CA SER A 279 11.03 2.16 38.28
C SER A 279 11.44 1.03 39.24
N SER A 280 10.54 0.10 39.58
CA SER A 280 10.79 -0.91 40.60
C SER A 280 11.14 -2.30 40.05
N LEU A 281 11.06 -2.53 38.73
CA LEU A 281 11.30 -3.85 38.12
C LEU A 281 12.28 -3.87 36.94
N LEU A 282 12.79 -2.71 36.49
CA LEU A 282 13.80 -2.62 35.44
C LEU A 282 14.98 -1.77 35.91
N ASP A 283 16.19 -2.19 35.58
CA ASP A 283 17.44 -1.54 35.95
C ASP A 283 17.43 -0.08 35.45
N PRO A 284 17.80 0.94 36.26
CA PRO A 284 17.77 2.37 35.88
C PRO A 284 18.66 2.74 34.68
N MET A 285 19.40 1.79 34.12
CA MET A 285 20.33 1.98 33.02
C MET A 285 19.74 1.63 31.64
N GLU A 286 18.50 1.11 31.57
CA GLU A 286 17.82 0.74 30.32
C GLU A 286 16.63 1.64 29.93
N CYS A 287 16.27 2.65 30.74
CA CYS A 287 15.19 3.58 30.39
C CYS A 287 15.76 4.81 29.66
N ALA A 288 16.22 4.60 28.43
CA ALA A 288 16.69 5.67 27.53
C ALA A 288 15.64 6.12 26.50
N ASP A 289 14.44 5.51 26.53
CA ASP A 289 13.41 5.79 25.54
C ASP A 289 12.71 7.12 25.84
N THR A 290 12.50 7.93 24.81
CA THR A 290 11.80 9.19 24.98
C THR A 290 10.31 8.95 25.24
N ALA A 291 9.62 9.90 25.91
CA ALA A 291 8.17 9.82 26.08
C ALA A 291 7.38 9.80 24.75
N GLU A 292 7.99 10.22 23.65
CA GLU A 292 7.41 10.13 22.30
C GLU A 292 7.55 8.72 21.72
N GLU A 293 8.72 8.12 21.88
CA GLU A 293 8.99 6.73 21.52
C GLU A 293 8.05 5.77 22.26
N GLN A 294 7.95 5.88 23.59
CA GLN A 294 7.06 5.04 24.39
C GLN A 294 5.59 5.13 23.94
N ARG A 295 5.12 6.32 23.52
CA ARG A 295 3.74 6.52 23.03
C ARG A 295 3.48 5.83 21.69
N VAL A 296 4.50 5.67 20.85
CA VAL A 296 4.38 5.07 19.51
C VAL A 296 4.57 3.57 19.54
N HIS A 297 5.47 3.06 20.40
CA HIS A 297 5.71 1.62 20.58
C HIS A 297 4.69 0.96 21.51
N SER A 298 4.14 1.72 22.46
CA SER A 298 3.09 1.27 23.37
C SER A 298 1.79 2.09 23.28
N PRO A 299 1.14 2.16 22.09
CA PRO A 299 -0.12 2.85 21.94
C PRO A 299 -1.24 2.10 22.67
N PRO A 300 -2.29 2.83 23.12
CA PRO A 300 -3.46 2.22 23.74
C PRO A 300 -4.08 1.16 22.81
N ALA A 301 -4.36 -0.03 23.35
CA ALA A 301 -4.92 -1.15 22.58
C ALA A 301 -6.29 -0.84 21.96
N SER A 302 -7.00 0.20 22.44
CA SER A 302 -8.24 0.70 21.86
C SER A 302 -8.05 1.44 20.53
N LEU A 303 -6.85 1.98 20.28
CA LEU A 303 -6.50 2.70 19.06
C LEU A 303 -5.71 1.80 18.10
N VAL A 304 -4.69 1.13 18.63
CA VAL A 304 -3.82 0.24 17.88
C VAL A 304 -3.79 -1.12 18.58
N PRO A 305 -4.66 -2.07 18.17
CA PRO A 305 -4.66 -3.43 18.72
C PRO A 305 -3.35 -4.17 18.40
N ARG A 306 -3.11 -5.25 19.15
CA ARG A 306 -1.96 -6.14 18.95
C ARG A 306 -2.45 -7.51 18.46
N ILE A 307 -1.84 -8.05 17.43
CA ILE A 307 -2.10 -9.41 16.95
C ILE A 307 -0.83 -10.24 17.12
N HIS A 308 -0.95 -11.34 17.85
CA HIS A 308 0.08 -12.37 17.91
C HIS A 308 -0.13 -13.37 16.78
N VAL A 309 0.79 -13.39 15.83
CA VAL A 309 0.66 -14.17 14.60
C VAL A 309 0.87 -15.64 14.88
N VAL A 310 -0.11 -16.46 14.46
CA VAL A 310 0.01 -17.92 14.43
C VAL A 310 0.36 -18.38 13.01
N LEU A 311 -0.27 -17.77 12.00
CA LEU A 311 -0.01 -18.05 10.59
C LEU A 311 0.04 -16.73 9.81
N ALA A 312 1.06 -16.57 8.97
CA ALA A 312 1.19 -15.45 8.06
C ALA A 312 1.35 -15.96 6.63
N GLN A 313 0.62 -15.35 5.70
CA GLN A 313 0.73 -15.63 4.28
C GLN A 313 1.04 -14.34 3.52
N LYS A 314 2.17 -14.32 2.81
CA LYS A 314 2.48 -13.24 1.85
C LYS A 314 1.56 -13.33 0.64
N LEU A 315 0.85 -12.25 0.34
CA LEU A 315 -0.07 -12.17 -0.80
C LEU A 315 0.67 -11.71 -2.06
N GLN A 316 0.48 -12.44 -3.17
CA GLN A 316 0.99 -12.02 -4.48
C GLN A 316 0.12 -10.92 -5.11
N HIS A 317 -1.18 -10.94 -4.81
CA HIS A 317 -2.15 -9.93 -5.22
C HIS A 317 -3.26 -9.79 -4.18
N ILE A 318 -4.01 -8.69 -4.28
CA ILE A 318 -5.16 -8.37 -3.41
C ILE A 318 -6.52 -8.54 -4.09
N ASN A 319 -6.56 -9.13 -5.30
CA ASN A 319 -7.82 -9.38 -6.01
C ASN A 319 -8.56 -10.58 -5.38
N PRO A 320 -9.75 -10.36 -4.77
CA PRO A 320 -10.52 -11.42 -4.08
C PRO A 320 -11.20 -12.41 -5.04
N LEU A 321 -11.28 -12.08 -6.34
CA LEU A 321 -11.86 -12.95 -7.36
C LEU A 321 -10.89 -14.04 -7.83
N LEU A 322 -9.62 -13.95 -7.42
CA LEU A 322 -8.56 -14.89 -7.73
C LEU A 322 -8.11 -15.63 -6.48
N PRO A 323 -7.64 -16.89 -6.62
CA PRO A 323 -6.97 -17.59 -5.53
C PRO A 323 -5.75 -16.81 -5.03
N ALA A 324 -5.52 -16.75 -3.72
CA ALA A 324 -4.44 -15.96 -3.11
C ALA A 324 -3.02 -16.31 -3.58
N CYS A 325 -2.83 -17.50 -4.18
CA CYS A 325 -1.57 -17.93 -4.76
C CYS A 325 -1.82 -18.76 -6.03
N LEU A 326 -1.41 -18.22 -7.18
CA LEU A 326 -1.70 -18.81 -8.49
C LEU A 326 -0.83 -20.04 -8.84
N SER A 327 0.25 -20.29 -8.09
CA SER A 327 1.16 -21.41 -8.34
C SER A 327 0.68 -22.74 -7.76
N LYS A 328 -0.30 -22.73 -6.86
CA LYS A 328 -0.86 -23.96 -6.27
C LYS A 328 -1.62 -24.78 -7.30
N GLU A 329 -1.56 -26.11 -7.20
CA GLU A 329 -2.21 -27.01 -8.17
C GLU A 329 -3.72 -26.77 -8.30
N GLU A 330 -4.39 -26.49 -7.17
CA GLU A 330 -5.82 -26.15 -7.12
C GLU A 330 -6.19 -24.93 -7.98
N SER A 331 -5.25 -23.99 -8.14
CA SER A 331 -5.46 -22.77 -8.92
C SER A 331 -5.20 -22.96 -10.41
N LYS A 332 -4.44 -24.01 -10.81
CA LYS A 332 -4.10 -24.27 -12.22
C LYS A 332 -5.34 -24.57 -13.05
N THR A 333 -6.32 -25.30 -12.50
CA THR A 333 -7.58 -25.60 -13.18
C THR A 333 -8.36 -24.31 -13.48
N PHE A 334 -8.47 -23.42 -12.49
CA PHE A 334 -9.12 -22.12 -12.67
C PHE A 334 -8.43 -21.29 -13.76
N VAL A 335 -7.10 -21.19 -13.71
CA VAL A 335 -6.31 -20.44 -14.70
C VAL A 335 -6.53 -21.02 -16.09
N SER A 336 -6.42 -22.35 -16.27
CA SER A 336 -6.61 -23.00 -17.57
C SER A 336 -8.01 -22.77 -18.16
N SER A 337 -9.05 -22.79 -17.32
CA SER A 337 -10.42 -22.50 -17.73
C SER A 337 -10.55 -21.05 -18.22
N PHE A 338 -10.04 -20.09 -17.44
CA PHE A 338 -10.11 -18.67 -17.81
C PHE A 338 -9.26 -18.32 -19.03
N MET A 339 -8.14 -19.01 -19.25
CA MET A 339 -7.29 -18.81 -20.44
C MET A 339 -8.06 -19.04 -21.75
N SER A 340 -9.08 -19.91 -21.75
CA SER A 340 -9.94 -20.13 -22.93
C SER A 340 -10.91 -18.97 -23.23
N GLU A 341 -11.26 -18.18 -22.20
CA GLU A 341 -12.16 -17.01 -22.32
C GLU A 341 -11.39 -15.69 -22.54
N LEU A 342 -10.05 -15.72 -22.58
CA LEU A 342 -9.22 -14.51 -22.62
C LEU A 342 -9.50 -13.59 -23.82
N SER A 343 -9.65 -14.18 -25.01
CA SER A 343 -9.83 -13.45 -26.26
C SER A 343 -11.13 -12.62 -26.31
N PRO A 344 -12.33 -13.20 -26.04
CA PRO A 344 -13.57 -12.41 -26.00
C PRO A 344 -13.55 -11.36 -24.88
N VAL A 345 -13.03 -11.70 -23.70
CA VAL A 345 -12.93 -10.74 -22.57
C VAL A 345 -12.05 -9.55 -22.93
N ARG A 346 -10.93 -9.78 -23.63
CA ARG A 346 -10.08 -8.70 -24.15
C ARG A 346 -10.83 -7.81 -25.14
N ALA A 347 -11.58 -8.39 -26.07
CA ALA A 347 -12.32 -7.63 -27.08
C ALA A 347 -13.39 -6.73 -26.43
N GLU A 348 -14.13 -7.26 -25.45
CA GLU A 348 -15.10 -6.50 -24.66
C GLU A 348 -14.44 -5.38 -23.84
N LEU A 349 -13.32 -5.67 -23.17
CA LEU A 349 -12.56 -4.68 -22.41
C LEU A 349 -12.05 -3.56 -23.31
N LEU A 350 -11.54 -3.90 -24.50
CA LEU A 350 -11.07 -2.91 -25.47
C LEU A 350 -12.21 -2.02 -25.95
N GLY A 351 -13.39 -2.60 -26.25
CA GLY A 351 -14.58 -1.82 -26.60
C GLY A 351 -14.99 -0.86 -25.48
N PHE A 352 -15.05 -1.37 -24.25
CA PHE A 352 -15.37 -0.58 -23.05
C PHE A 352 -14.40 0.61 -22.85
N LEU A 353 -13.09 0.35 -22.91
CA LEU A 353 -12.08 1.40 -22.75
C LEU A 353 -12.03 2.36 -23.94
N THR A 354 -12.36 1.90 -25.15
CA THR A 354 -12.49 2.77 -26.32
C THR A 354 -13.60 3.80 -26.09
N HIS A 355 -14.75 3.37 -25.56
CA HIS A 355 -15.83 4.30 -25.19
C HIS A 355 -15.44 5.23 -24.03
N ALA A 356 -14.69 4.73 -23.05
CA ALA A 356 -14.16 5.54 -21.94
C ALA A 356 -13.16 6.61 -22.41
N LEU A 357 -12.41 6.33 -23.48
CA LEU A 357 -11.46 7.24 -24.13
C LEU A 357 -12.07 7.93 -25.36
N LEU A 358 -13.37 8.21 -25.31
CA LEU A 358 -14.07 9.04 -26.29
C LEU A 358 -14.00 8.50 -27.74
N GLY A 359 -14.02 7.18 -27.90
CA GLY A 359 -13.95 6.50 -29.19
C GLY A 359 -12.52 6.20 -29.68
N ASP A 360 -11.48 6.58 -28.91
CA ASP A 360 -10.08 6.35 -29.32
C ASP A 360 -9.60 4.94 -29.00
N SER A 361 -9.65 4.06 -30.00
CA SER A 361 -9.22 2.66 -29.87
C SER A 361 -7.71 2.48 -29.67
N LEU A 362 -6.88 3.39 -30.20
CA LEU A 362 -5.42 3.30 -30.03
C LEU A 362 -5.04 3.60 -28.57
N ALA A 363 -5.62 4.66 -28.00
CA ALA A 363 -5.40 5.00 -26.60
C ALA A 363 -5.90 3.88 -25.66
N ALA A 364 -7.03 3.24 -26.00
CA ALA A 364 -7.55 2.11 -25.25
C ALA A 364 -6.62 0.89 -25.29
N GLU A 365 -6.03 0.57 -26.45
CA GLU A 365 -5.03 -0.49 -26.58
C GLU A 365 -3.85 -0.24 -25.63
N TYR A 366 -3.23 0.95 -25.69
CA TYR A 366 -2.10 1.31 -24.80
C TYR A 366 -2.48 1.31 -23.33
N LEU A 367 -3.70 1.72 -22.97
CA LEU A 367 -4.18 1.66 -21.60
C LEU A 367 -4.28 0.21 -21.09
N ILE A 368 -4.75 -0.73 -21.91
CA ILE A 368 -4.73 -2.15 -21.52
C ILE A 368 -3.30 -2.65 -21.30
N LEU A 369 -2.38 -2.34 -22.22
CA LEU A 369 -0.97 -2.73 -22.08
C LEU A 369 -0.35 -2.15 -20.80
N HIS A 370 -0.70 -0.91 -20.45
CA HIS A 370 -0.30 -0.29 -19.19
C HIS A 370 -0.86 -1.03 -17.98
N LEU A 371 -2.16 -1.33 -17.96
CA LEU A 371 -2.82 -1.97 -16.82
C LEU A 371 -2.31 -3.39 -16.56
N ILE A 372 -1.85 -4.12 -17.59
CA ILE A 372 -1.27 -5.47 -17.43
C ILE A 372 0.25 -5.44 -17.18
N SER A 373 0.89 -4.27 -17.27
CA SER A 373 2.33 -4.15 -17.06
C SER A 373 2.72 -4.44 -15.60
N THR A 374 3.91 -4.99 -15.41
CA THR A 374 4.48 -5.32 -14.10
C THR A 374 5.97 -5.58 -14.22
N VAL A 375 6.74 -5.18 -13.20
CA VAL A 375 8.16 -5.49 -13.12
C VAL A 375 8.35 -6.97 -12.78
N TYR A 376 8.69 -7.79 -13.78
CA TYR A 376 8.84 -9.24 -13.62
C TYR A 376 10.27 -9.67 -13.28
N THR A 377 11.28 -8.86 -13.59
CA THR A 377 12.68 -9.16 -13.27
C THR A 377 13.47 -7.87 -13.11
N ARG A 378 14.42 -7.87 -12.17
CA ARG A 378 15.45 -6.85 -12.05
C ARG A 378 16.80 -7.50 -12.36
N ARG A 379 17.51 -6.98 -13.35
CA ARG A 379 18.90 -7.38 -13.62
C ARG A 379 19.80 -6.23 -13.20
N ASP A 380 20.68 -6.49 -12.25
CA ASP A 380 21.48 -5.50 -11.51
C ASP A 380 20.58 -4.45 -10.82
N VAL A 381 20.31 -3.33 -11.48
CA VAL A 381 19.47 -2.22 -10.98
C VAL A 381 18.29 -1.92 -11.92
N LEU A 382 18.28 -2.47 -13.14
CA LEU A 382 17.31 -2.10 -14.16
C LEU A 382 16.00 -2.91 -14.02
N PRO A 383 14.84 -2.26 -13.77
CA PRO A 383 13.56 -2.93 -13.75
C PRO A 383 13.07 -3.23 -15.17
N LEU A 384 12.80 -4.50 -15.45
CA LEU A 384 12.22 -4.95 -16.72
C LEU A 384 10.72 -5.22 -16.58
N GLY A 385 9.93 -4.74 -17.54
CA GLY A 385 8.47 -4.94 -17.58
C GLY A 385 7.62 -3.78 -17.06
N LYS A 386 8.24 -2.67 -16.65
CA LYS A 386 7.50 -1.42 -16.41
C LYS A 386 6.98 -0.85 -17.74
N PHE A 387 5.80 -0.26 -17.74
CA PHE A 387 5.24 0.43 -18.90
C PHE A 387 4.43 1.66 -18.49
N THR A 388 5.14 2.78 -18.30
CA THR A 388 4.53 4.07 -18.02
C THR A 388 3.97 4.67 -19.31
N VAL A 389 2.69 5.06 -19.29
CA VAL A 389 2.02 5.71 -20.42
C VAL A 389 1.62 7.12 -20.01
N ASN A 390 1.91 8.09 -20.87
CA ASN A 390 1.37 9.45 -20.76
C ASN A 390 0.27 9.65 -21.79
N LEU A 391 -0.97 9.80 -21.33
CA LEU A 391 -2.09 10.23 -22.16
C LEU A 391 -2.11 11.75 -22.21
N SER A 392 -1.67 12.29 -23.34
CA SER A 392 -1.60 13.73 -23.61
C SER A 392 -2.82 14.21 -24.41
N GLY A 393 -3.12 15.51 -24.35
CA GLY A 393 -4.29 16.08 -25.04
C GLY A 393 -5.59 15.92 -24.26
N CYS A 394 -5.52 15.67 -22.95
CA CYS A 394 -6.71 15.62 -22.10
C CYS A 394 -7.36 17.02 -22.02
N PRO A 395 -8.71 17.13 -22.05
CA PRO A 395 -9.38 18.43 -22.02
C PRO A 395 -9.19 19.17 -20.69
N ARG A 396 -8.76 20.44 -20.73
CA ARG A 396 -8.58 21.32 -19.55
C ARG A 396 -9.87 21.48 -18.75
N ASN A 397 -9.78 21.55 -17.42
CA ASN A 397 -10.90 21.82 -16.51
C ASN A 397 -12.13 20.91 -16.71
N SER A 398 -11.94 19.76 -17.35
CA SER A 398 -12.99 18.77 -17.53
C SER A 398 -12.94 17.78 -16.38
N THR A 399 -14.10 17.24 -16.00
CA THR A 399 -14.18 16.12 -15.06
C THR A 399 -13.68 14.81 -15.69
N PHE A 400 -13.13 14.84 -16.91
CA PHE A 400 -12.72 13.66 -17.67
C PHE A 400 -11.64 12.83 -16.95
N THR A 401 -10.56 13.48 -16.48
CA THR A 401 -9.46 12.76 -15.80
C THR A 401 -9.93 12.11 -14.50
N GLU A 402 -10.86 12.74 -13.80
CA GLU A 402 -11.51 12.17 -12.62
C GLU A 402 -12.37 10.95 -12.97
N HIS A 403 -13.22 11.05 -14.00
CA HIS A 403 -14.06 9.93 -14.43
C HIS A 403 -13.22 8.77 -14.99
N LEU A 404 -12.14 9.07 -15.71
CA LEU A 404 -11.19 8.06 -16.18
C LEU A 404 -10.53 7.35 -15.00
N TYR A 405 -10.13 8.09 -13.96
CA TYR A 405 -9.62 7.50 -12.73
C TYR A 405 -10.66 6.61 -12.04
N ARG A 406 -11.94 7.04 -11.94
CA ARG A 406 -13.02 6.21 -11.40
C ARG A 406 -13.17 4.90 -12.17
N ILE A 407 -13.09 4.94 -13.50
CA ILE A 407 -13.11 3.72 -14.34
C ILE A 407 -11.92 2.81 -13.99
N ILE A 408 -10.71 3.35 -13.90
CA ILE A 408 -9.52 2.57 -13.51
C ILE A 408 -9.73 1.95 -12.12
N GLN A 409 -10.23 2.71 -11.15
CA GLN A 409 -10.53 2.24 -9.78
C GLN A 409 -11.55 1.10 -9.75
N HIS A 410 -12.49 1.04 -10.70
CA HIS A 410 -13.42 -0.09 -10.83
C HIS A 410 -12.78 -1.35 -11.46
N LEU A 411 -11.66 -1.22 -12.16
CA LEU A 411 -10.98 -2.31 -12.88
C LEU A 411 -9.81 -2.92 -12.11
N VAL A 412 -9.04 -2.10 -11.37
CA VAL A 412 -7.85 -2.54 -10.63
C VAL A 412 -8.14 -2.71 -9.15
N PRO A 413 -7.36 -3.53 -8.40
CA PRO A 413 -7.65 -3.77 -7.00
C PRO A 413 -7.13 -2.66 -6.07
N ALA A 414 -6.02 -1.98 -6.42
CA ALA A 414 -5.52 -0.80 -5.71
C ALA A 414 -5.17 0.31 -6.70
N SER A 415 -5.59 1.54 -6.38
CA SER A 415 -5.31 2.72 -7.19
C SER A 415 -5.28 3.99 -6.35
N PHE A 416 -4.48 4.96 -6.78
CA PHE A 416 -4.42 6.27 -6.16
C PHE A 416 -4.25 7.36 -7.23
N ARG A 417 -4.99 8.46 -7.12
CA ARG A 417 -4.86 9.63 -8.01
C ARG A 417 -4.09 10.73 -7.29
N LEU A 418 -2.90 11.04 -7.79
CA LEU A 418 -2.11 12.19 -7.37
C LEU A 418 -2.43 13.38 -8.27
N GLN A 419 -3.00 14.44 -7.68
CA GLN A 419 -3.22 15.71 -8.36
C GLN A 419 -1.96 16.56 -8.27
N MET A 420 -1.34 16.88 -9.41
CA MET A 420 -0.10 17.66 -9.47
C MET A 420 -0.39 19.17 -9.40
N THR A 421 -0.99 19.64 -8.30
CA THR A 421 -1.10 21.07 -8.01
C THR A 421 0.18 21.57 -7.33
N ILE A 422 0.50 22.86 -7.44
CA ILE A 422 1.69 23.44 -6.77
C ILE A 422 1.61 23.22 -5.24
N GLU A 423 0.41 23.40 -4.67
CA GLU A 423 0.14 23.16 -3.25
C GLU A 423 0.48 21.72 -2.83
N ASN A 424 -0.06 20.73 -3.55
CA ASN A 424 0.20 19.32 -3.26
C ASN A 424 1.68 18.98 -3.41
N MET A 425 2.34 19.53 -4.42
CA MET A 425 3.76 19.28 -4.66
C MET A 425 4.65 19.85 -3.56
N ASN A 426 4.32 21.01 -2.99
CA ASN A 426 5.15 21.62 -1.95
C ASN A 426 4.82 21.14 -0.52
N HIS A 427 3.58 20.71 -0.25
CA HIS A 427 3.14 20.35 1.10
C HIS A 427 3.07 18.84 1.40
N LEU A 428 2.83 18.00 0.39
CA LEU A 428 2.75 16.56 0.62
C LEU A 428 4.15 15.96 0.77
N LYS A 429 4.26 14.91 1.59
CA LYS A 429 5.50 14.12 1.74
C LYS A 429 5.40 12.87 0.87
N PHE A 430 6.21 12.78 -0.18
CA PHE A 430 6.16 11.62 -1.08
C PHE A 430 7.00 10.45 -0.58
N ILE A 431 8.18 10.75 -0.03
CA ILE A 431 9.10 9.75 0.48
C ILE A 431 8.93 9.55 2.00
N PRO A 432 9.03 8.32 2.51
CA PRO A 432 9.08 8.07 3.95
C PRO A 432 10.36 8.64 4.59
N HIS A 433 10.25 9.00 5.86
CA HIS A 433 11.35 9.59 6.64
C HIS A 433 11.41 8.97 8.05
N LYS A 434 12.60 8.59 8.51
CA LYS A 434 12.81 8.08 9.88
C LYS A 434 12.81 9.24 10.88
N ASP A 435 11.81 9.24 11.74
CA ASP A 435 11.75 10.10 12.90
C ASP A 435 12.52 9.44 14.05
N TYR A 436 13.65 10.06 14.43
CA TYR A 436 14.52 9.56 15.49
C TYR A 436 14.03 9.89 16.90
N THR A 437 13.14 10.88 17.09
CA THR A 437 12.63 11.19 18.45
C THR A 437 11.60 10.15 18.87
N ALA A 438 10.68 9.82 17.96
CA ALA A 438 9.67 8.79 18.15
C ALA A 438 10.14 7.38 17.73
N ASN A 439 11.38 7.24 17.25
CA ASN A 439 11.97 6.04 16.67
C ASN A 439 11.03 5.29 15.69
N ARG A 440 10.37 6.02 14.79
CA ARG A 440 9.38 5.48 13.86
C ARG A 440 9.61 5.94 12.42
N LEU A 441 9.25 5.11 11.46
CA LEU A 441 9.22 5.51 10.06
C LEU A 441 7.92 6.29 9.77
N VAL A 442 8.03 7.59 9.57
CA VAL A 442 6.92 8.42 9.11
C VAL A 442 6.65 8.10 7.64
N SER A 443 5.40 7.80 7.33
CA SER A 443 5.00 7.34 6.00
C SER A 443 5.04 8.46 4.97
N GLY A 444 5.22 8.04 3.71
CA GLY A 444 5.16 8.91 2.55
C GLY A 444 4.13 8.39 1.55
N LEU A 445 3.61 9.26 0.71
CA LEU A 445 2.55 8.94 -0.26
C LEU A 445 2.95 7.83 -1.24
N LEU A 446 4.25 7.67 -1.54
CA LEU A 446 4.77 6.63 -2.44
C LEU A 446 5.02 5.28 -1.72
N GLN A 447 4.73 5.18 -0.42
CA GLN A 447 4.74 3.92 0.32
C GLN A 447 3.49 3.10 -0.02
N LEU A 448 3.46 2.57 -1.25
CA LEU A 448 2.31 1.88 -1.82
C LEU A 448 2.61 0.38 -2.04
N PRO A 449 1.56 -0.47 -1.98
CA PRO A 449 1.73 -1.89 -2.23
C PRO A 449 2.05 -2.17 -3.70
N SER A 450 2.66 -3.33 -3.95
CA SER A 450 3.02 -3.75 -5.31
C SER A 450 1.81 -3.86 -6.25
N ASN A 451 2.02 -3.46 -7.49
CA ASN A 451 1.06 -3.36 -8.59
C ASN A 451 -0.11 -2.37 -8.37
N THR A 452 0.05 -1.38 -7.49
CA THR A 452 -0.86 -0.24 -7.37
C THR A 452 -0.84 0.61 -8.63
N SER A 453 -2.02 1.03 -9.11
CA SER A 453 -2.13 1.97 -10.23
C SER A 453 -2.08 3.41 -9.71
N LEU A 454 -0.95 4.08 -9.93
CA LEU A 454 -0.75 5.48 -9.59
C LEU A 454 -1.10 6.36 -10.80
N VAL A 455 -2.22 7.08 -10.72
CA VAL A 455 -2.66 8.03 -11.75
C VAL A 455 -2.17 9.41 -11.38
N ILE A 456 -1.28 9.97 -12.19
CA ILE A 456 -0.74 11.33 -12.02
C ILE A 456 -1.52 12.26 -12.94
N ASP A 457 -2.17 13.25 -12.34
CA ASP A 457 -2.93 14.26 -13.05
C ASP A 457 -2.13 15.57 -13.16
N GLU A 458 -1.47 15.75 -14.30
CA GLU A 458 -0.74 16.97 -14.65
C GLU A 458 -1.64 18.04 -15.29
N THR A 459 -2.92 17.75 -15.56
CA THR A 459 -3.84 18.75 -16.14
C THR A 459 -4.19 19.88 -15.17
N LEU A 460 -3.97 19.65 -13.87
CA LEU A 460 -4.16 20.63 -12.80
C LEU A 460 -2.89 21.42 -12.46
N LEU A 461 -1.81 21.20 -13.22
CA LEU A 461 -0.55 21.87 -12.97
C LEU A 461 -0.55 23.28 -13.58
N GLU A 462 -0.41 24.28 -12.73
CA GLU A 462 -0.33 25.68 -13.10
C GLU A 462 1.12 26.19 -13.13
N GLN A 463 1.34 27.34 -13.78
CA GLN A 463 2.64 27.99 -13.74
C GLN A 463 2.91 28.56 -12.34
N GLY A 464 4.01 28.14 -11.71
CA GLY A 464 4.44 28.64 -10.41
C GLY A 464 5.80 28.10 -10.03
N GLN A 465 6.23 28.40 -8.79
CA GLN A 465 7.52 27.96 -8.27
C GLN A 465 7.33 26.74 -7.36
N LEU A 466 8.15 25.71 -7.60
CA LEU A 466 8.30 24.59 -6.69
C LEU A 466 9.36 24.94 -5.65
N ASP A 467 9.01 24.75 -4.38
CA ASP A 467 9.95 24.90 -3.28
C ASP A 467 10.91 23.70 -3.23
N THR A 468 11.92 23.75 -2.36
CA THR A 468 12.84 22.62 -2.17
C THR A 468 12.13 21.27 -1.95
N PRO A 469 11.08 21.16 -1.09
CA PRO A 469 10.30 19.94 -0.97
C PRO A 469 9.61 19.52 -2.28
N GLY A 470 9.10 20.49 -3.05
CA GLY A 470 8.49 20.23 -4.36
C GLY A 470 9.46 19.64 -5.37
N VAL A 471 10.70 20.14 -5.41
CA VAL A 471 11.76 19.58 -6.26
C VAL A 471 12.15 18.17 -5.83
N HIS A 472 12.21 17.90 -4.52
CA HIS A 472 12.44 16.56 -4.00
C HIS A 472 11.30 15.59 -4.37
N ASN A 473 10.05 16.04 -4.29
CA ASN A 473 8.88 15.26 -4.68
C ASN A 473 8.87 14.92 -6.19
N VAL A 474 9.22 15.87 -7.06
CA VAL A 474 9.41 15.60 -8.50
C VAL A 474 10.52 14.58 -8.73
N THR A 475 11.62 14.68 -7.99
CA THR A 475 12.74 13.74 -8.07
C THR A 475 12.34 12.33 -7.60
N ALA A 476 11.52 12.23 -6.56
CA ALA A 476 10.97 10.96 -6.10
C ALA A 476 10.08 10.30 -7.16
N LEU A 477 9.21 11.07 -7.83
CA LEU A 477 8.40 10.57 -8.96
C LEU A 477 9.28 10.13 -10.15
N SER A 478 10.35 10.87 -10.42
CA SER A 478 11.36 10.49 -11.42
C SER A 478 11.98 9.13 -11.13
N ASN A 479 12.43 8.92 -9.88
CA ASN A 479 13.05 7.67 -9.45
C ASN A 479 12.05 6.51 -9.50
N LEU A 480 10.79 6.76 -9.14
CA LEU A 480 9.72 5.79 -9.26
C LEU A 480 9.48 5.35 -10.71
N ILE A 481 9.34 6.30 -11.63
CA ILE A 481 9.08 6.03 -13.06
C ILE A 481 10.28 5.34 -13.71
N THR A 482 11.49 5.79 -13.41
CA THR A 482 12.71 5.33 -14.09
C THR A 482 13.25 4.04 -13.48
N TRP A 483 13.36 3.98 -12.16
CA TRP A 483 14.06 2.90 -11.45
C TRP A 483 13.14 1.98 -10.66
N GLN A 484 11.84 2.30 -10.57
CA GLN A 484 10.87 1.53 -9.79
C GLN A 484 11.42 1.32 -8.36
N LYS A 485 11.82 2.43 -7.74
CA LYS A 485 12.33 2.51 -6.38
C LYS A 485 11.83 3.77 -5.69
N VAL A 486 11.79 3.74 -4.37
CA VAL A 486 11.49 4.88 -3.50
C VAL A 486 12.61 4.99 -2.49
N ASP A 487 13.21 6.17 -2.39
CA ASP A 487 14.33 6.43 -1.49
C ASP A 487 13.78 6.87 -0.14
N TYR A 488 14.14 6.16 0.93
CA TYR A 488 13.68 6.44 2.30
C TYR A 488 14.72 7.29 2.99
N ASP A 489 14.28 8.38 3.60
CA ASP A 489 15.16 9.36 4.21
C ASP A 489 15.42 9.01 5.69
N PHE A 490 16.64 8.61 6.02
CA PHE A 490 17.08 8.37 7.39
C PHE A 490 17.92 9.54 7.93
N SER A 491 17.63 10.77 7.49
CA SER A 491 18.31 12.04 7.84
C SER A 491 19.78 12.15 7.42
N TYR A 492 20.59 11.12 7.69
CA TYR A 492 22.02 11.07 7.39
C TYR A 492 22.35 10.20 6.18
N HIS A 493 21.45 9.28 5.82
CA HIS A 493 21.60 8.42 4.66
C HIS A 493 20.24 8.18 4.00
N GLN A 494 20.26 7.85 2.71
CA GLN A 494 19.08 7.45 1.96
C GLN A 494 19.18 5.96 1.66
N MET A 495 18.13 5.21 1.98
CA MET A 495 18.03 3.80 1.63
C MET A 495 17.07 3.61 0.46
N GLU A 496 17.51 2.90 -0.56
CA GLU A 496 16.70 2.67 -1.76
C GLU A 496 15.82 1.42 -1.59
N PHE A 497 14.50 1.58 -1.57
CA PHE A 497 13.56 0.47 -1.52
C PHE A 497 12.97 0.18 -2.90
N PRO A 498 13.16 -1.03 -3.46
CA PRO A 498 12.55 -1.39 -4.73
C PRO A 498 11.02 -1.50 -4.59
N CYS A 499 10.28 -0.92 -5.53
CA CYS A 499 8.81 -0.96 -5.57
C CYS A 499 8.33 -1.43 -6.95
N ASN A 500 7.07 -1.86 -7.08
CA ASN A 500 6.48 -2.21 -8.37
C ASN A 500 5.16 -1.45 -8.48
N ILE A 501 5.16 -0.26 -9.09
CA ILE A 501 4.00 0.64 -9.14
C ILE A 501 3.74 1.02 -10.60
N ASN A 502 2.49 0.86 -11.03
CA ASN A 502 2.08 1.14 -12.40
C ASN A 502 1.67 2.61 -12.50
N VAL A 503 2.52 3.42 -13.13
CA VAL A 503 2.31 4.87 -13.25
C VAL A 503 1.61 5.22 -14.57
N PHE A 504 0.45 5.86 -14.48
CA PHE A 504 -0.30 6.41 -15.61
C PHE A 504 -0.35 7.93 -15.50
N ILE A 505 0.07 8.64 -16.54
CA ILE A 505 0.12 10.11 -16.52
C ILE A 505 -0.97 10.64 -17.44
N THR A 506 -1.72 11.63 -16.97
CA THR A 506 -2.65 12.42 -17.78
C THR A 506 -2.14 13.84 -17.86
N SER A 507 -2.01 14.35 -19.08
CA SER A 507 -1.45 15.69 -19.32
C SER A 507 -2.17 16.38 -20.48
N GLU A 508 -2.08 17.70 -20.52
CA GLU A 508 -2.61 18.49 -21.63
C GLU A 508 -1.67 18.44 -22.84
N GLY A 509 -0.36 18.41 -22.57
CA GLY A 509 0.68 18.47 -23.59
C GLY A 509 1.86 17.57 -23.26
N ARG A 510 3.05 18.17 -23.23
CA ARG A 510 4.28 17.44 -22.86
C ARG A 510 4.39 17.39 -21.33
N SER A 511 4.54 16.18 -20.80
CA SER A 511 4.69 15.97 -19.36
C SER A 511 6.01 16.55 -18.82
N LEU A 512 5.96 17.00 -17.56
CA LEU A 512 7.14 17.49 -16.83
C LEU A 512 8.01 16.37 -16.27
N LEU A 513 7.42 15.22 -15.99
CA LEU A 513 8.12 14.12 -15.35
C LEU A 513 9.09 13.44 -16.33
N PRO A 514 10.28 13.03 -15.84
CA PRO A 514 11.29 12.46 -16.70
C PRO A 514 10.87 11.11 -17.27
N LYS A 515 11.50 10.88 -18.41
CA LYS A 515 11.14 9.92 -19.43
C LYS A 515 11.91 8.64 -19.19
N ASN A 516 11.38 7.49 -19.60
CA ASN A 516 12.06 6.19 -19.44
C ASN A 516 13.47 6.23 -20.03
N GLN A 517 14.49 6.56 -19.24
CA GLN A 517 15.88 6.41 -19.63
C GLN A 517 16.37 5.05 -19.16
N ILE A 518 16.87 4.27 -20.10
CA ILE A 518 17.81 3.19 -19.81
C ILE A 518 19.18 3.79 -20.09
N THR A 519 19.76 4.47 -19.12
CA THR A 519 21.17 4.86 -19.23
C THR A 519 22.00 3.60 -19.18
N ALA A 520 22.60 3.22 -20.31
CA ALA A 520 23.72 2.29 -20.30
C ALA A 520 24.84 2.93 -19.47
N ASN A 521 25.16 2.35 -18.31
CA ASN A 521 26.24 2.81 -17.44
C ASN A 521 27.56 2.87 -18.22
N GLN A 522 28.02 4.06 -18.60
CA GLN A 522 29.42 4.31 -18.99
C GLN A 522 30.33 4.54 -17.76
N SER A 523 29.83 4.35 -16.55
CA SER A 523 30.52 4.66 -15.29
C SER A 523 31.24 3.48 -14.62
N GLN A 524 31.33 2.30 -15.25
CA GLN A 524 32.16 1.18 -14.75
C GLN A 524 33.42 0.89 -15.59
N ALA A 525 33.73 1.71 -16.60
CA ALA A 525 34.96 1.58 -17.38
C ALA A 525 36.18 2.35 -16.81
N LYS A 526 36.02 3.09 -15.69
CA LYS A 526 37.12 3.88 -15.09
C LYS A 526 37.74 3.29 -13.82
N GLU A 527 37.16 2.26 -13.21
CA GLU A 527 37.77 1.60 -12.02
C GLU A 527 38.48 0.28 -12.34
N ALA A 528 38.39 -0.23 -13.57
CA ALA A 528 39.11 -1.43 -14.01
C ALA A 528 40.45 -1.13 -14.75
N ALA A 529 40.84 0.16 -14.87
CA ALA A 529 42.08 0.59 -15.55
C ALA A 529 43.20 1.00 -14.58
N GLY A 530 43.10 0.60 -13.31
CA GLY A 530 44.02 0.98 -12.24
C GLY A 530 44.75 -0.19 -11.59
N SER A 531 45.02 -1.31 -12.28
CA SER A 531 46.03 -2.28 -11.86
C SER A 531 46.21 -3.38 -12.91
N ARG A 532 47.30 -3.28 -13.71
CA ARG A 532 48.20 -4.38 -14.11
C ARG A 532 49.16 -3.90 -15.19
N ASN A 533 50.40 -3.67 -14.77
CA ASN A 533 51.56 -3.64 -15.66
C ASN A 533 51.88 -5.07 -16.14
N SER A 534 52.25 -5.16 -17.42
CA SER A 534 53.38 -5.91 -18.00
C SER A 534 53.03 -6.87 -19.15
N HIS A 535 53.62 -6.59 -20.33
CA HIS A 535 53.90 -7.45 -21.49
C HIS A 535 52.68 -7.94 -22.30
N THR A 536 52.59 -7.93 -23.63
CA THR A 536 53.46 -7.63 -24.80
C THR A 536 52.53 -7.68 -26.04
N GLU A 537 52.77 -6.83 -27.06
CA GLU A 537 52.60 -7.04 -28.52
C GLU A 537 51.29 -7.73 -29.06
N THR A 538 50.56 -7.31 -30.10
CA THR A 538 50.83 -6.48 -31.28
C THR A 538 49.50 -6.22 -32.04
N GLU A 539 49.38 -5.03 -32.64
CA GLU A 539 48.76 -4.73 -33.95
C GLU A 539 47.29 -5.11 -34.29
N LYS A 540 46.39 -4.11 -34.40
CA LYS A 540 46.03 -3.44 -35.69
C LYS A 540 44.87 -2.43 -35.59
N ALA A 541 45.11 -1.26 -36.22
CA ALA A 541 44.20 -0.25 -36.79
C ALA A 541 43.31 0.56 -35.80
N GLU A 542 43.63 1.80 -35.44
CA GLU A 542 43.48 3.06 -36.23
C GLU A 542 42.12 3.11 -36.97
N THR A 543 41.20 4.04 -36.72
CA THR A 543 41.37 5.48 -37.01
C THR A 543 40.29 6.33 -36.32
N VAL A 544 40.73 7.11 -35.32
CA VAL A 544 40.52 8.56 -35.08
C VAL A 544 39.21 9.24 -35.54
N CYS A 545 38.47 9.83 -34.58
CA CYS A 545 37.79 11.12 -34.77
C CYS A 545 38.35 12.14 -33.75
N LYS A 546 38.94 13.22 -34.28
CA LYS A 546 39.63 14.29 -33.55
C LYS A 546 38.62 15.22 -32.85
N LEU A 547 38.88 15.53 -31.58
CA LEU A 547 38.31 16.69 -30.86
C LEU A 547 39.14 17.95 -31.17
N PRO A 548 38.56 19.17 -31.24
CA PRO A 548 39.32 20.41 -31.21
C PRO A 548 39.60 20.86 -29.75
N PRO A 549 40.65 21.68 -29.51
CA PRO A 549 41.16 21.96 -28.17
C PRO A 549 40.44 23.13 -27.49
N TYR A 550 40.26 23.03 -26.17
CA TYR A 550 39.80 24.10 -25.29
C TYR A 550 40.99 24.90 -24.74
N HIS A 551 40.89 26.23 -24.79
CA HIS A 551 41.69 27.16 -23.98
C HIS A 551 40.93 27.48 -22.67
N PRO A 552 41.61 27.64 -21.52
CA PRO A 552 40.96 27.97 -20.25
C PRO A 552 40.96 29.49 -20.03
N ASP A 553 39.86 30.05 -19.52
CA ASP A 553 39.90 31.21 -18.64
C ASP A 553 38.60 31.37 -17.82
N HIS A 554 38.81 31.84 -16.59
CA HIS A 554 37.90 31.99 -15.45
C HIS A 554 36.55 32.72 -15.72
N CYS A 555 35.47 32.31 -15.02
CA CYS A 555 34.88 33.06 -13.88
C CYS A 555 33.41 32.65 -13.60
N SER A 556 33.08 32.70 -12.32
CA SER A 556 31.87 32.35 -11.58
C SER A 556 30.53 32.95 -12.07
N HIS A 557 29.56 32.08 -12.34
CA HIS A 557 28.11 32.24 -12.06
C HIS A 557 27.44 30.87 -12.20
N CYS A 558 26.95 30.28 -11.10
CA CYS A 558 26.13 29.07 -11.15
C CYS A 558 24.74 29.40 -11.74
N ARG A 559 24.64 29.42 -13.07
CA ARG A 559 23.37 29.16 -13.76
C ARG A 559 23.24 27.64 -13.88
N PHE A 560 22.39 27.03 -13.06
CA PHE A 560 21.90 25.69 -13.31
C PHE A 560 21.01 25.72 -14.56
N SER A 561 21.63 25.75 -15.74
CA SER A 561 20.95 25.40 -16.98
C SER A 561 20.77 23.88 -16.95
N ILE A 562 19.55 23.44 -16.63
CA ILE A 562 19.11 22.06 -16.87
C ILE A 562 19.16 21.84 -18.38
N VAL A 563 20.30 21.35 -18.89
CA VAL A 563 20.41 20.88 -20.26
C VAL A 563 19.65 19.56 -20.32
N PHE A 564 18.37 19.64 -20.67
CA PHE A 564 17.57 18.48 -21.05
C PHE A 564 18.23 17.81 -22.26
N CYS A 565 19.04 16.78 -21.99
CA CYS A 565 19.49 15.87 -23.02
C CYS A 565 18.24 15.11 -23.53
N GLN A 566 17.76 15.49 -24.72
CA GLN A 566 16.62 14.85 -25.38
C GLN A 566 17.01 13.42 -25.78
N SER A 567 16.62 12.42 -24.98
CA SER A 567 16.54 11.03 -25.45
C SER A 567 15.05 10.64 -25.53
N HIS A 568 14.65 10.20 -26.72
CA HIS A 568 13.29 9.81 -27.07
C HIS A 568 13.05 8.35 -26.65
N ALA A 569 12.42 8.13 -25.50
CA ALA A 569 11.85 6.83 -25.15
C ALA A 569 10.56 7.03 -24.34
N ASP A 570 9.63 7.74 -24.97
CA ASP A 570 8.32 8.11 -24.42
C ASP A 570 7.23 7.21 -24.99
N CYS A 571 6.48 6.50 -24.14
CA CYS A 571 5.14 6.05 -24.52
C CYS A 571 4.13 7.18 -24.28
N GLN A 572 4.30 8.28 -25.01
CA GLN A 572 3.29 9.33 -25.09
C GLN A 572 2.25 8.94 -26.13
N VAL A 573 0.99 8.93 -25.72
CA VAL A 573 -0.17 8.70 -26.58
C VAL A 573 -1.00 9.96 -26.57
N HIS A 574 -1.17 10.58 -27.75
CA HIS A 574 -2.05 11.73 -27.89
C HIS A 574 -3.48 11.24 -28.07
N LEU A 575 -4.39 11.68 -27.18
CA LEU A 575 -5.80 11.37 -27.23
C LEU A 575 -6.41 12.07 -28.45
N GLN A 576 -7.09 11.30 -29.29
CA GLN A 576 -7.87 11.82 -30.43
C GLN A 576 -9.34 11.44 -30.23
N PRO A 577 -10.13 12.27 -29.53
CA PRO A 577 -11.54 12.02 -29.32
C PRO A 577 -12.27 11.91 -30.67
N GLN A 578 -12.95 10.79 -30.88
CA GLN A 578 -13.84 10.59 -32.04
C GLN A 578 -15.30 10.91 -31.68
N LEU A 579 -15.60 10.91 -30.38
CA LEU A 579 -16.90 11.21 -29.80
C LEU A 579 -16.74 12.39 -28.84
N ILE A 580 -17.60 13.40 -28.96
CA ILE A 580 -17.67 14.52 -28.02
C ILE A 580 -19.08 14.49 -27.44
N PRO A 581 -19.27 13.82 -26.28
CA PRO A 581 -20.59 13.75 -25.68
C PRO A 581 -21.01 15.13 -25.16
N PRO A 582 -22.30 15.49 -25.24
CA PRO A 582 -22.80 16.79 -24.80
C PRO A 582 -22.69 16.99 -23.29
N ASN A 583 -22.83 15.91 -22.51
CA ASN A 583 -22.57 15.88 -21.07
C ASN A 583 -21.61 14.73 -20.75
N MET A 584 -20.38 15.08 -20.36
CA MET A 584 -19.32 14.10 -20.05
C MET A 584 -19.66 13.24 -18.83
N GLU A 585 -20.25 13.83 -17.78
CA GLU A 585 -20.53 13.12 -16.53
C GLU A 585 -21.63 12.06 -16.72
N GLU A 586 -22.74 12.45 -17.36
CA GLU A 586 -23.83 11.50 -17.67
C GLU A 586 -23.37 10.38 -18.61
N TYR A 587 -22.55 10.69 -19.62
CA TYR A 587 -22.01 9.70 -20.54
C TYR A 587 -21.12 8.68 -19.79
N MET A 588 -20.20 9.13 -18.95
CA MET A 588 -19.29 8.25 -18.20
C MET A 588 -20.04 7.42 -17.14
N ASN A 589 -21.02 8.01 -16.47
CA ASN A 589 -21.87 7.29 -15.51
C ASN A 589 -22.77 6.25 -16.19
N SER A 590 -23.30 6.57 -17.37
CA SER A 590 -24.06 5.63 -18.20
C SER A 590 -23.19 4.47 -18.67
N LEU A 591 -21.93 4.75 -19.06
CA LEU A 591 -20.97 3.72 -19.45
C LEU A 591 -20.68 2.75 -18.28
N LEU A 592 -20.44 3.26 -17.08
CA LEU A 592 -20.24 2.43 -15.88
C LEU A 592 -21.49 1.61 -15.53
N SER A 593 -22.68 2.17 -15.69
CA SER A 593 -23.95 1.51 -15.38
C SER A 593 -24.36 0.48 -16.44
N ALA A 594 -23.93 0.65 -17.68
CA ALA A 594 -24.25 -0.24 -18.80
C ALA A 594 -23.48 -1.57 -18.73
N VAL A 595 -22.33 -1.62 -18.05
CA VAL A 595 -21.55 -2.85 -17.92
C VAL A 595 -22.06 -3.68 -16.76
N LEU A 596 -22.44 -4.93 -17.04
CA LEU A 596 -22.88 -5.88 -16.02
C LEU A 596 -21.75 -6.16 -15.00
N PRO A 597 -22.05 -6.27 -13.70
CA PRO A 597 -21.06 -6.60 -12.68
C PRO A 597 -20.28 -7.90 -12.95
N SER A 598 -20.91 -8.88 -13.59
CA SER A 598 -20.27 -10.14 -14.00
C SER A 598 -19.17 -9.93 -15.04
N VAL A 599 -19.37 -9.02 -15.99
CA VAL A 599 -18.40 -8.66 -17.03
C VAL A 599 -17.23 -7.88 -16.41
N LEU A 600 -17.51 -6.93 -15.51
CA LEU A 600 -16.47 -6.23 -14.75
C LEU A 600 -15.59 -7.20 -13.95
N ASN A 601 -16.19 -8.22 -13.34
CA ASN A 601 -15.44 -9.27 -12.65
C ASN A 601 -14.51 -10.05 -13.59
N LYS A 602 -14.95 -10.33 -14.82
CA LYS A 602 -14.07 -10.91 -15.85
C LYS A 602 -12.91 -9.97 -16.20
N PHE A 603 -13.14 -8.66 -16.33
CA PHE A 603 -12.07 -7.69 -16.57
C PHE A 603 -11.05 -7.63 -15.42
N ARG A 604 -11.52 -7.65 -14.17
CA ARG A 604 -10.66 -7.64 -12.97
C ARG A 604 -9.77 -8.88 -12.91
N ILE A 605 -10.36 -10.07 -13.16
CA ILE A 605 -9.64 -11.34 -13.25
C ILE A 605 -8.61 -11.28 -14.39
N TYR A 606 -9.04 -10.85 -15.57
CA TYR A 606 -8.20 -10.68 -16.77
C TYR A 606 -6.95 -9.84 -16.48
N LEU A 607 -7.13 -8.61 -15.97
CA LEU A 607 -6.03 -7.67 -15.75
C LEU A 607 -5.04 -8.18 -14.69
N THR A 608 -5.54 -8.86 -13.65
CA THR A 608 -4.69 -9.37 -12.58
C THR A 608 -3.95 -10.63 -13.01
N LEU A 609 -4.62 -11.57 -13.67
CA LEU A 609 -4.05 -12.85 -14.07
C LEU A 609 -2.88 -12.67 -15.06
N LEU A 610 -3.03 -11.76 -16.04
CA LEU A 610 -2.02 -11.53 -17.06
C LEU A 610 -0.68 -11.03 -16.51
N ARG A 611 -0.66 -10.41 -15.32
CA ARG A 611 0.56 -9.96 -14.65
C ARG A 611 1.43 -11.13 -14.16
N PHE A 612 0.84 -12.33 -14.01
CA PHE A 612 1.53 -13.52 -13.47
C PHE A 612 1.83 -14.57 -14.54
N LEU A 613 1.55 -14.29 -15.81
CA LEU A 613 1.89 -15.21 -16.89
C LEU A 613 3.38 -15.13 -17.21
N ASP A 614 3.99 -16.30 -17.33
CA ASP A 614 5.36 -16.43 -17.84
C ASP A 614 5.40 -16.08 -19.33
N TYR A 615 6.44 -15.36 -19.73
CA TYR A 615 6.64 -14.96 -21.12
C TYR A 615 8.08 -15.24 -21.57
N SER A 616 8.21 -15.88 -22.72
CA SER A 616 9.50 -16.16 -23.36
C SER A 616 9.49 -15.77 -24.84
N ILE A 617 10.65 -15.43 -25.38
CA ILE A 617 10.83 -15.17 -26.81
C ILE A 617 11.62 -16.36 -27.36
N SER A 618 11.11 -17.00 -28.41
CA SER A 618 11.79 -18.11 -29.06
C SER A 618 12.97 -17.62 -29.92
N ASP A 619 14.01 -18.44 -30.05
CA ASP A 619 15.22 -18.10 -30.82
C ASP A 619 14.93 -17.77 -32.29
N GLU A 620 13.94 -18.42 -32.89
CA GLU A 620 13.49 -18.15 -34.27
C GLU A 620 13.00 -16.71 -34.44
N ILE A 621 12.24 -16.21 -33.47
CA ILE A 621 11.67 -14.87 -33.52
C ILE A 621 12.71 -13.83 -33.11
N THR A 622 13.61 -14.16 -32.19
CA THR A 622 14.75 -13.29 -31.86
C THR A 622 15.55 -12.93 -33.12
N LYS A 623 15.87 -13.92 -33.96
CA LYS A 623 16.55 -13.67 -35.25
C LYS A 623 15.72 -12.79 -36.19
N ALA A 624 14.42 -13.07 -36.31
CA ALA A 624 13.53 -12.25 -37.15
C ALA A 624 13.43 -10.80 -36.65
N VAL A 625 13.46 -10.57 -35.34
CA VAL A 625 13.49 -9.23 -34.73
C VAL A 625 14.82 -8.53 -35.01
N GLU A 626 15.94 -9.24 -34.92
CA GLU A 626 17.28 -8.71 -35.25
C GLU A 626 17.36 -8.28 -36.72
N ASP A 627 16.91 -9.14 -37.64
CA ASP A 627 16.87 -8.84 -39.08
C ASP A 627 15.99 -7.62 -39.37
N ASP A 628 14.78 -7.58 -38.80
CA ASP A 628 13.85 -6.46 -38.92
C ASP A 628 14.46 -5.16 -38.37
N PHE A 629 15.17 -5.20 -37.23
CA PHE A 629 15.81 -4.02 -36.64
C PHE A 629 16.95 -3.49 -37.52
N VAL A 630 17.74 -4.40 -38.10
CA VAL A 630 18.79 -4.04 -39.06
C VAL A 630 18.17 -3.41 -40.31
N GLU A 631 17.07 -3.95 -40.82
CA GLU A 631 16.35 -3.38 -41.97
C GLU A 631 15.77 -1.99 -41.65
N MET A 632 15.16 -1.83 -40.49
CA MET A 632 14.64 -0.55 -40.01
C MET A 632 15.74 0.52 -39.96
N ARG A 633 16.93 0.18 -39.44
CA ARG A 633 18.08 1.09 -39.42
C ARG A 633 18.70 1.36 -40.79
N LYS A 634 18.62 0.41 -41.73
CA LYS A 634 19.05 0.65 -43.12
C LYS A 634 18.15 1.69 -43.80
N ASN A 635 16.85 1.64 -43.54
CA ASN A 635 15.87 2.54 -44.13
C ASN A 635 15.89 3.93 -43.47
N ASP A 636 16.17 4.02 -42.17
CA ASP A 636 16.27 5.29 -41.45
C ASP A 636 17.38 5.25 -40.36
N PRO A 637 18.64 5.60 -40.72
CA PRO A 637 19.80 5.43 -39.85
C PRO A 637 19.86 6.37 -38.64
N GLN A 638 19.16 7.51 -38.69
CA GLN A 638 19.25 8.54 -37.64
C GLN A 638 18.04 8.56 -36.69
N SER A 639 16.90 7.97 -37.05
CA SER A 639 15.69 8.04 -36.23
C SER A 639 15.48 6.85 -35.27
N ILE A 640 16.14 5.71 -35.50
CA ILE A 640 15.87 4.46 -34.78
C ILE A 640 17.01 4.09 -33.82
N THR A 641 16.73 4.26 -32.53
CA THR A 641 17.64 4.00 -31.41
C THR A 641 17.46 2.58 -30.84
N ALA A 642 18.39 2.16 -29.98
CA ALA A 642 18.25 0.91 -29.23
C ALA A 642 17.08 0.95 -28.24
N ASP A 643 16.78 2.14 -27.69
CA ASP A 643 15.64 2.34 -26.80
C ASP A 643 14.31 2.16 -27.54
N ASP A 644 14.22 2.56 -28.81
CA ASP A 644 13.03 2.34 -29.64
C ASP A 644 12.76 0.85 -29.85
N LEU A 645 13.82 0.04 -30.08
CA LEU A 645 13.69 -1.42 -30.17
C LEU A 645 13.22 -2.01 -28.84
N HIS A 646 13.79 -1.55 -27.73
CA HIS A 646 13.39 -2.01 -26.40
C HIS A 646 11.91 -1.70 -26.12
N GLN A 647 11.43 -0.50 -26.44
CA GLN A 647 10.01 -0.15 -26.32
C GLN A 647 9.13 -1.01 -27.22
N LEU A 648 9.55 -1.24 -28.47
CA LEU A 648 8.80 -2.10 -29.40
C LEU A 648 8.71 -3.54 -28.87
N LEU A 649 9.79 -4.08 -28.29
CA LEU A 649 9.78 -5.39 -27.63
C LEU A 649 8.86 -5.43 -26.42
N ILE A 650 8.82 -4.36 -25.61
CA ILE A 650 7.89 -4.24 -24.49
C ILE A 650 6.44 -4.26 -24.99
N VAL A 651 6.11 -3.43 -26.00
CA VAL A 651 4.77 -3.36 -26.58
C VAL A 651 4.38 -4.71 -27.18
N ALA A 652 5.28 -5.37 -27.92
CA ALA A 652 5.05 -6.69 -28.50
C ALA A 652 4.81 -7.77 -27.44
N ARG A 653 5.57 -7.74 -26.34
CA ARG A 653 5.35 -8.61 -25.18
C ARG A 653 3.96 -8.39 -24.59
N PHE A 654 3.58 -7.16 -24.28
CA PHE A 654 2.26 -6.89 -23.68
C PHE A 654 1.12 -7.20 -24.64
N LEU A 655 1.28 -6.97 -25.95
CA LEU A 655 0.28 -7.37 -26.93
C LEU A 655 0.09 -8.88 -26.98
N SER A 656 1.18 -9.65 -26.90
CA SER A 656 1.12 -11.11 -26.85
C SER A 656 0.44 -11.60 -25.57
N LEU A 657 0.88 -11.08 -24.41
CA LEU A 657 0.27 -11.39 -23.11
C LEU A 657 -1.21 -11.03 -23.05
N SER A 658 -1.59 -9.85 -23.58
CA SER A 658 -2.99 -9.43 -23.63
C SER A 658 -3.87 -10.41 -24.40
N ALA A 659 -3.32 -11.08 -25.42
CA ALA A 659 -4.00 -12.10 -26.20
C ALA A 659 -3.94 -13.51 -25.57
N GLY A 660 -3.34 -13.66 -24.39
CA GLY A 660 -3.13 -14.94 -23.73
C GLY A 660 -1.98 -15.77 -24.31
N GLN A 661 -1.09 -15.16 -25.11
CA GLN A 661 0.06 -15.84 -25.70
C GLN A 661 1.28 -15.64 -24.79
N THR A 662 1.89 -16.75 -24.36
CA THR A 662 3.11 -16.76 -23.52
C THR A 662 4.40 -16.70 -24.34
N THR A 663 4.29 -16.71 -25.67
CA THR A 663 5.40 -16.53 -26.59
C THR A 663 5.10 -15.42 -27.59
N LEU A 664 6.14 -14.72 -28.04
CA LEU A 664 5.99 -13.77 -29.15
C LEU A 664 5.58 -14.54 -30.41
N SER A 665 4.75 -13.96 -31.26
CA SER A 665 4.48 -14.48 -32.60
C SER A 665 4.80 -13.41 -33.66
N ARG A 666 5.07 -13.83 -34.90
CA ARG A 666 5.35 -12.89 -36.01
C ARG A 666 4.18 -11.93 -36.24
N GLU A 667 2.94 -12.41 -36.11
CA GLU A 667 1.75 -11.57 -36.25
C GLU A 667 1.70 -10.48 -35.16
N ARG A 668 1.98 -10.83 -33.90
CA ARG A 668 2.00 -9.86 -32.79
C ARG A 668 3.14 -8.86 -32.93
N TRP A 669 4.30 -9.30 -33.40
CA TRP A 669 5.42 -8.41 -33.72
C TRP A 669 5.05 -7.38 -34.79
N LEU A 670 4.45 -7.80 -35.90
CA LEU A 670 3.97 -6.89 -36.95
C LEU A 670 2.90 -5.92 -36.43
N ARG A 671 1.96 -6.41 -35.61
CA ARG A 671 0.93 -5.56 -34.99
C ARG A 671 1.53 -4.53 -34.03
N ALA A 672 2.57 -4.89 -33.27
CA ALA A 672 3.30 -3.95 -32.42
C ALA A 672 3.94 -2.82 -33.24
N LYS A 673 4.58 -3.17 -34.38
CA LYS A 673 5.13 -2.17 -35.32
C LYS A 673 4.05 -1.22 -35.85
N GLN A 674 2.88 -1.75 -36.20
CA GLN A 674 1.76 -0.95 -36.69
C GLN A 674 1.21 0.02 -35.61
N LEU A 675 1.04 -0.46 -34.38
CA LEU A 675 0.57 0.36 -33.26
C LEU A 675 1.55 1.50 -32.96
N GLU A 676 2.85 1.18 -32.92
CA GLU A 676 3.91 2.15 -32.67
C GLU A 676 4.04 3.19 -33.81
N SER A 677 3.90 2.75 -35.06
CA SER A 677 3.84 3.64 -36.22
C SER A 677 2.65 4.61 -36.14
N SER A 678 1.46 4.10 -35.79
CA SER A 678 0.25 4.91 -35.62
C SER A 678 0.41 5.95 -34.50
N ARG A 679 1.01 5.55 -33.38
CA ARG A 679 1.32 6.46 -32.26
C ARG A 679 2.29 7.57 -32.67
N ARG A 680 3.38 7.22 -33.38
CA ARG A 680 4.37 8.20 -33.87
C ARG A 680 3.76 9.18 -34.87
N ALA A 681 2.89 8.70 -35.76
CA ALA A 681 2.18 9.56 -36.71
C ALA A 681 1.32 10.62 -36.00
N ARG A 682 0.62 10.25 -34.92
CA ARG A 682 -0.17 11.21 -34.11
C ARG A 682 0.70 12.30 -33.49
N LEU A 683 1.85 11.93 -32.93
CA LEU A 683 2.78 12.90 -32.33
C LEU A 683 3.40 13.84 -33.36
N GLN A 684 3.68 13.35 -34.57
CA GLN A 684 4.17 14.19 -35.68
C GLN A 684 3.10 15.19 -36.13
N GLN A 685 1.85 14.75 -36.30
CA GLN A 685 0.74 15.63 -36.66
C GLN A 685 0.58 16.77 -35.64
N GLN A 686 0.66 16.48 -34.35
CA GLN A 686 0.56 17.50 -33.30
C GLN A 686 1.71 18.51 -33.37
N LYS A 687 2.95 18.06 -33.60
CA LYS A 687 4.10 18.97 -33.78
C LYS A 687 3.91 19.91 -34.97
N CYS A 688 3.35 19.41 -36.07
CA CYS A 688 3.06 20.23 -37.26
C CYS A 688 1.95 21.25 -37.00
N VAL A 689 0.90 20.88 -36.25
CA VAL A 689 -0.20 21.81 -35.90
C VAL A 689 0.32 22.93 -34.98
N ASN A 690 1.06 22.59 -33.92
CA ASN A 690 1.61 23.57 -32.99
C ASN A 690 2.74 24.43 -33.61
N GLY A 691 3.42 23.92 -34.64
CA GLY A 691 4.47 24.66 -35.37
C GLY A 691 3.95 25.72 -36.33
N ASN A 692 2.65 25.69 -36.67
CA ASN A 692 2.01 26.68 -37.53
C ASN A 692 1.33 27.82 -36.74
N GLU A 693 1.41 27.81 -35.40
CA GLU A 693 0.91 28.88 -34.51
C GLU A 693 2.03 29.77 -33.93
N LEU A 694 3.24 29.72 -34.51
CA LEU A 694 4.37 30.60 -34.13
C LEU A 694 4.53 31.79 -35.06
#